data_AF-A0AAD7ZDT6-F1
#
_entry.id   AF-A0AAD7ZDT6-F1
#
_cell.length_a   1.000
_cell.length_b   1.000
_cell.length_c   1.000
_cell.angle_alpha   90.00
_cell.angle_beta   90.00
_cell.angle_gamma   90.00
#
_symmetry.space_group_name_H-M   'P 1'
#
loop_
_entity.id
_entity.type
_entity.pdbx_description
1 polymer ?
#
loop_
_entity_poly.entity_id
_entity_poly.type
_entity_poly.pdbx_seq_one_letter_code
_entity_poly.pdbx_strand_id
1 'polypeptide(L)'
;MPDTDIWTIINQDEFYKQFLGNAEGVKSDAITQSLAVADQLKKLTEGITLLDKELQGQVLANHEDLLSQATWVEKLESVLSVMQTHVQCLLSAVERLRTKIIEPFNKIELQTVMLSRLHATSDLLRRVARIQHLSRRIGAQMQGSNPDITKAAQSLNELTHLSEDVDFSGLEVLEEDQHSIRNYRIEIERQAKLLLTQGMQTQNSSQIEMAVQVFYNLGSLEIIVTHILETAEKNIKQSIKEALDLQMLSQTSGIDSIKSRGGPGRAAMPSPGNTANFRSRLWTALEHLFDTSIYLECCQVELLQKVLTKKLKGDSGILSQNMTCYIHLISEEKRYLSANLWKAINELLSHELAQAAQGSMFVKQALEGEYPKFLRLYLDMCKRIQTIGNNTDHTETSLIRGIEQESGQNTYSINREVVSQFENAYLSRSVSRLLDPVQLMFSGDAVPPHEEVDSLIRTITSELSVSLVDASLSRTVAKNISKTVRLFCLKCEQMIITDGEATQVIDSCTPGQILNVSIANLLHYLNRQVGRVTANMKSSLSSEAANIIHESLCNTDKLIQNIATPLLASISDAIEAIILTMHNEDYSMSGDVPESDINVASKKSDATQCSLYMKELQGFTSRTVSNYLAPFHNQDLIMKCSIPVACRCIELFVNHACLVRPLGDGGRIKLAADFNQMEVAVAPLCRQTSELSRQYRMLRSLRPLLFLTPEKVAESPVLGDVIPYSLVLLSMFSHGPSELLSPHQSANWSVSRFSQWLDSHPSERERLDLMGGALERYQQSVRQRGGTTFHAVYPVMITLLERGMSYAANNNDKK
;
A
#
# COMPACT_ATOMS: atom_id res chain seq x y z
N MET A 1 -145.77 -55.09 54.29
CA MET A 1 -145.83 -55.71 55.62
C MET A 1 -144.53 -55.37 56.31
N PRO A 2 -144.60 -54.75 57.49
CA PRO A 2 -143.44 -54.27 58.21
C PRO A 2 -142.83 -55.45 58.97
N ASP A 3 -141.65 -55.91 58.57
CA ASP A 3 -140.73 -56.45 59.55
C ASP A 3 -140.05 -55.25 60.16
N THR A 4 -140.69 -54.76 61.23
CA THR A 4 -140.15 -53.73 62.11
C THR A 4 -138.68 -54.03 62.33
N ASP A 5 -137.87 -53.06 61.90
CA ASP A 5 -136.43 -53.12 61.74
C ASP A 5 -135.78 -53.83 62.92
N ILE A 6 -135.09 -54.94 62.64
CA ILE A 6 -134.48 -55.82 63.65
C ILE A 6 -133.56 -55.00 64.57
N TRP A 7 -132.98 -53.91 64.06
CA TRP A 7 -132.22 -52.95 64.84
C TRP A 7 -133.02 -52.26 65.95
N THR A 8 -134.30 -51.96 65.75
CA THR A 8 -135.16 -51.35 66.79
C THR A 8 -135.58 -52.34 67.88
N ILE A 9 -135.78 -53.61 67.53
CA ILE A 9 -136.07 -54.71 68.47
C ILE A 9 -134.85 -54.95 69.37
N ILE A 10 -133.66 -54.94 68.79
CA ILE A 10 -132.39 -55.11 69.51
C ILE A 10 -132.08 -53.88 70.39
N ASN A 11 -132.50 -52.67 70.01
CA ASN A 11 -132.17 -51.45 70.76
C ASN A 11 -133.08 -51.15 71.97
N GLN A 12 -134.31 -51.67 71.99
CA GLN A 12 -135.27 -51.47 73.09
C GLN A 12 -135.18 -52.53 74.20
N ASP A 13 -134.52 -53.65 73.95
CA ASP A 13 -134.40 -54.75 74.91
C ASP A 13 -133.17 -54.56 75.83
N GLU A 14 -133.39 -54.48 77.15
CA GLU A 14 -132.35 -54.25 78.17
C GLU A 14 -131.20 -55.27 78.14
N PHE A 15 -131.40 -56.43 77.51
CA PHE A 15 -130.38 -57.47 77.36
C PHE A 15 -129.47 -57.25 76.13
N TYR A 16 -130.01 -56.99 74.94
CA TYR A 16 -129.22 -56.87 73.70
C TYR A 16 -128.42 -55.56 73.63
N LYS A 17 -128.91 -54.51 74.31
CA LYS A 17 -128.22 -53.24 74.44
C LYS A 17 -126.82 -53.37 75.09
N GLN A 18 -126.59 -54.42 75.88
CA GLN A 18 -125.30 -54.71 76.53
C GLN A 18 -124.22 -55.23 75.56
N PHE A 19 -124.60 -55.73 74.38
CA PHE A 19 -123.68 -56.27 73.37
C PHE A 19 -123.45 -55.33 72.18
N LEU A 20 -124.39 -54.40 71.94
CA LEU A 20 -124.17 -53.32 70.99
C LEU A 20 -123.07 -52.36 71.48
N GLY A 21 -122.88 -52.28 72.79
CA GLY A 21 -121.80 -51.55 73.43
C GLY A 21 -120.71 -52.50 73.90
N ASN A 22 -119.91 -53.04 72.99
CA ASN A 22 -118.57 -53.57 73.28
C ASN A 22 -117.85 -53.74 71.93
N ALA A 23 -116.90 -52.91 71.55
CA ALA A 23 -115.60 -52.78 72.23
C ALA A 23 -115.10 -54.17 72.66
N GLU A 24 -113.93 -54.55 72.17
CA GLU A 24 -113.19 -55.67 72.74
C GLU A 24 -113.16 -55.56 74.28
N GLY A 25 -113.85 -56.47 74.96
CA GLY A 25 -113.42 -57.03 76.24
C GLY A 25 -113.28 -56.06 77.42
N VAL A 26 -114.40 -55.52 77.89
CA VAL A 26 -114.63 -55.33 79.33
C VAL A 26 -114.83 -56.71 79.98
N LYS A 27 -114.09 -56.97 81.06
CA LYS A 27 -114.32 -58.10 81.96
C LYS A 27 -115.62 -57.89 82.73
N SER A 28 -116.58 -58.78 82.48
CA SER A 28 -117.41 -59.49 83.47
C SER A 28 -117.79 -58.69 84.71
N ASP A 29 -118.85 -57.91 84.66
CA ASP A 29 -119.78 -57.76 85.80
C ASP A 29 -120.95 -56.88 85.41
N ALA A 30 -121.94 -57.49 84.78
CA ALA A 30 -123.31 -57.27 85.23
C ALA A 30 -123.93 -58.60 85.69
N ILE A 31 -123.11 -59.57 86.10
CA ILE A 31 -123.58 -60.96 86.24
C ILE A 31 -124.30 -61.19 87.58
N THR A 32 -124.14 -60.31 88.56
CA THR A 32 -124.94 -60.40 89.78
C THR A 32 -126.00 -59.33 89.80
N GLN A 33 -127.21 -59.71 89.37
CA GLN A 33 -128.53 -59.12 89.67
C GLN A 33 -129.32 -58.67 88.43
N SER A 34 -129.64 -59.60 87.53
CA SER A 34 -131.04 -59.87 87.18
C SER A 34 -131.11 -61.19 86.41
N LEU A 35 -131.64 -62.24 87.05
CA LEU A 35 -131.94 -63.57 86.47
C LEU A 35 -130.76 -64.53 86.20
N ALA A 36 -131.11 -65.82 86.16
CA ALA A 36 -130.20 -66.96 86.17
C ALA A 36 -129.69 -67.35 84.76
N VAL A 37 -128.50 -67.96 84.71
CA VAL A 37 -127.66 -68.26 83.52
C VAL A 37 -128.36 -68.99 82.36
N ALA A 38 -129.42 -69.78 82.61
CA ALA A 38 -130.13 -70.51 81.56
C ALA A 38 -130.90 -69.60 80.58
N ASP A 39 -131.39 -68.46 81.06
CA ASP A 39 -132.19 -67.54 80.25
C ASP A 39 -131.33 -66.68 79.30
N GLN A 40 -130.05 -66.46 79.64
CA GLN A 40 -129.12 -65.66 78.82
C GLN A 40 -128.68 -66.37 77.53
N LEU A 41 -128.47 -67.69 77.58
CA LEU A 41 -128.04 -68.50 76.42
C LEU A 41 -129.13 -68.61 75.34
N LYS A 42 -130.39 -68.62 75.76
CA LYS A 42 -131.54 -68.75 74.85
C LYS A 42 -131.70 -67.49 73.98
N LYS A 43 -131.54 -66.30 74.57
CA LYS A 43 -131.59 -65.02 73.83
C LYS A 43 -130.43 -64.87 72.82
N LEU A 44 -129.20 -65.28 73.16
CA LEU A 44 -128.06 -65.13 72.24
C LEU A 44 -128.21 -65.98 70.96
N THR A 45 -128.81 -67.16 71.07
CA THR A 45 -129.00 -68.10 69.95
C THR A 45 -129.99 -67.55 68.92
N GLU A 46 -131.06 -66.89 69.36
CA GLU A 46 -132.02 -66.25 68.45
C GLU A 46 -131.36 -65.13 67.62
N GLY A 47 -130.45 -64.35 68.21
CA GLY A 47 -129.76 -63.25 67.52
C GLY A 47 -128.84 -63.70 66.37
N ILE A 48 -128.12 -64.81 66.52
CA ILE A 48 -127.21 -65.33 65.47
C ILE A 48 -128.00 -65.78 64.24
N THR A 49 -129.13 -66.45 64.43
CA THR A 49 -129.95 -66.96 63.32
C THR A 49 -130.55 -65.85 62.46
N LEU A 50 -130.77 -64.66 63.02
CA LEU A 50 -131.23 -63.50 62.27
C LEU A 50 -130.16 -62.91 61.36
N LEU A 51 -128.89 -62.91 61.78
CA LEU A 51 -127.77 -62.30 61.06
C LEU A 51 -127.33 -63.10 59.82
N ASP A 52 -127.34 -64.43 59.93
CA ASP A 52 -126.86 -65.33 58.88
C ASP A 52 -127.75 -65.29 57.62
N LYS A 53 -129.06 -65.04 57.80
CA LYS A 53 -130.04 -64.98 56.73
C LYS A 53 -129.86 -63.78 55.80
N GLU A 54 -129.30 -62.68 56.31
CA GLU A 54 -129.11 -61.44 55.55
C GLU A 54 -127.84 -61.47 54.69
N LEU A 55 -126.76 -62.09 55.18
CA LEU A 55 -125.47 -62.20 54.47
C LEU A 55 -125.59 -62.98 53.15
N GLN A 56 -126.44 -64.01 53.13
CA GLN A 56 -126.66 -64.84 51.95
C GLN A 56 -127.38 -64.09 50.80
N GLY A 57 -128.21 -63.09 51.12
CA GLY A 57 -128.93 -62.30 50.12
C GLY A 57 -128.02 -61.37 49.31
N GLN A 58 -127.00 -60.80 49.94
CA GLN A 58 -126.07 -59.85 49.32
C GLN A 58 -125.12 -60.49 48.29
N VAL A 59 -124.62 -61.70 48.56
CA VAL A 59 -123.61 -62.36 47.71
C VAL A 59 -124.18 -62.83 46.37
N LEU A 60 -125.45 -63.21 46.33
CA LEU A 60 -126.09 -63.72 45.11
C LEU A 60 -126.32 -62.65 44.03
N ALA A 61 -126.27 -61.36 44.36
CA ALA A 61 -126.61 -60.29 43.43
C ALA A 61 -125.50 -59.88 42.44
N ASN A 62 -124.21 -60.14 42.71
CA ASN A 62 -123.09 -59.41 42.05
C ASN A 62 -121.94 -60.28 41.44
N HIS A 63 -122.17 -61.50 40.95
CA HIS A 63 -121.04 -62.39 40.56
C HIS A 63 -120.42 -62.16 39.16
N GLU A 64 -121.15 -61.63 38.16
CA GLU A 64 -120.68 -61.63 36.75
C GLU A 64 -119.55 -60.62 36.49
N ASP A 65 -119.61 -59.43 37.09
CA ASP A 65 -118.62 -58.37 36.84
C ASP A 65 -117.21 -58.76 37.27
N LEU A 66 -117.09 -59.57 38.33
CA LEU A 66 -115.80 -60.01 38.89
C LEU A 66 -114.98 -60.91 37.93
N LEU A 67 -115.64 -61.60 37.01
CA LEU A 67 -115.01 -62.56 36.09
C LEU A 67 -114.39 -61.88 34.85
N SER A 68 -114.94 -60.75 34.40
CA SER A 68 -114.47 -60.05 33.20
C SER A 68 -113.10 -59.36 33.40
N GLN A 69 -112.87 -58.78 34.59
CA GLN A 69 -111.63 -58.05 34.90
C GLN A 69 -110.38 -58.93 34.96
N ALA A 70 -110.52 -60.23 35.27
CA ALA A 70 -109.39 -61.15 35.32
C ALA A 70 -108.74 -61.39 33.95
N THR A 71 -109.54 -61.47 32.87
CA THR A 71 -109.04 -61.83 31.54
C THR A 71 -108.20 -60.74 30.85
N TRP A 72 -108.42 -59.46 31.16
CA TRP A 72 -107.64 -58.36 30.58
C TRP A 72 -106.23 -58.23 31.16
N VAL A 73 -106.06 -58.60 32.44
CA VAL A 73 -104.77 -58.57 33.13
C VAL A 73 -103.80 -59.57 32.50
N GLU A 74 -104.30 -60.77 32.18
CA GLU A 74 -103.49 -61.87 31.62
C GLU A 74 -102.89 -61.53 30.25
N LYS A 75 -103.63 -60.80 29.40
CA LYS A 75 -103.18 -60.43 28.05
C LYS A 75 -102.09 -59.35 28.05
N LEU A 76 -102.14 -58.43 29.02
CA LEU A 76 -101.16 -57.35 29.15
C LEU A 76 -99.82 -57.88 29.69
N GLU A 77 -99.87 -58.87 30.58
CA GLU A 77 -98.71 -59.58 31.10
C GLU A 77 -97.89 -60.27 29.99
N SER A 78 -98.55 -60.86 29.00
CA SER A 78 -97.90 -61.50 27.85
C SER A 78 -97.05 -60.54 26.99
N VAL A 79 -97.55 -59.34 26.69
CA VAL A 79 -96.81 -58.38 25.84
C VAL A 79 -95.62 -57.79 26.60
N LEU A 80 -95.78 -57.54 27.90
CA LEU A 80 -94.72 -57.05 28.77
C LEU A 80 -93.54 -58.04 28.85
N SER A 81 -93.83 -59.33 28.89
CA SER A 81 -92.82 -60.41 28.85
C SER A 81 -91.97 -60.41 27.57
N VAL A 82 -92.60 -60.22 26.40
CA VAL A 82 -91.88 -60.17 25.11
C VAL A 82 -91.02 -58.91 24.98
N MET A 83 -91.51 -57.76 25.44
CA MET A 83 -90.71 -56.54 25.41
C MET A 83 -89.50 -56.62 26.35
N GLN A 84 -89.68 -57.22 27.53
CA GLN A 84 -88.61 -57.44 28.48
C GLN A 84 -87.50 -58.34 27.92
N THR A 85 -87.85 -59.39 27.18
CA THR A 85 -86.85 -60.27 26.55
C THR A 85 -86.05 -59.57 25.45
N HIS A 86 -86.68 -58.78 24.57
CA HIS A 86 -85.95 -58.03 23.54
C HIS A 86 -85.00 -56.96 24.13
N VAL A 87 -85.44 -56.23 25.16
CA VAL A 87 -84.58 -55.26 25.86
C VAL A 87 -83.37 -55.96 26.49
N GLN A 88 -83.59 -57.13 27.11
CA GLN A 88 -82.51 -57.90 27.71
C GLN A 88 -81.49 -58.38 26.67
N CYS A 89 -81.93 -58.83 25.50
CA CYS A 89 -81.05 -59.22 24.40
C CYS A 89 -80.22 -58.04 23.88
N LEU A 90 -80.83 -56.86 23.70
CA LEU A 90 -80.11 -55.68 23.22
C LEU A 90 -79.06 -55.19 24.23
N LEU A 91 -79.42 -55.14 25.52
CA LEU A 91 -78.49 -54.84 26.61
C LEU A 91 -77.31 -55.83 26.60
N SER A 92 -77.58 -57.12 26.44
CA SER A 92 -76.52 -58.14 26.39
C SER A 92 -75.58 -57.96 25.19
N ALA A 93 -76.09 -57.56 24.02
CA ALA A 93 -75.29 -57.36 22.82
C ALA A 93 -74.38 -56.12 22.94
N VAL A 94 -74.90 -55.02 23.50
CA VAL A 94 -74.14 -53.80 23.77
C VAL A 94 -73.04 -54.07 24.80
N GLU A 95 -73.33 -54.80 25.88
CA GLU A 95 -72.34 -55.18 26.89
C GLU A 95 -71.22 -56.06 26.28
N ARG A 96 -71.59 -56.96 25.35
CA ARG A 96 -70.62 -57.79 24.62
C ARG A 96 -69.74 -57.00 23.65
N LEU A 97 -70.25 -55.90 23.10
CA LEU A 97 -69.51 -55.02 22.19
C LEU A 97 -68.57 -54.10 22.98
N ARG A 98 -69.03 -53.59 24.14
CA ARG A 98 -68.22 -52.86 25.12
C ARG A 98 -67.03 -53.68 25.59
N THR A 99 -67.25 -54.92 26.03
CA THR A 99 -66.17 -55.84 26.47
C THR A 99 -65.21 -56.22 25.34
N LYS A 100 -65.67 -56.32 24.08
CA LYS A 100 -64.80 -56.69 22.96
C LYS A 100 -63.99 -55.53 22.35
N ILE A 101 -64.40 -54.27 22.52
CA ILE A 101 -63.74 -53.14 21.84
C ILE A 101 -63.22 -52.11 22.85
N ILE A 102 -64.05 -51.66 23.78
CA ILE A 102 -63.69 -50.58 24.71
C ILE A 102 -62.65 -51.08 25.71
N GLU A 103 -62.83 -52.28 26.28
CA GLU A 103 -61.87 -52.82 27.24
C GLU A 103 -60.48 -53.09 26.63
N PRO A 104 -60.36 -53.72 25.43
CA PRO A 104 -59.06 -53.89 24.78
C PRO A 104 -58.41 -52.57 24.38
N PHE A 105 -59.19 -51.58 23.90
CA PHE A 105 -58.67 -50.26 23.56
C PHE A 105 -58.06 -49.57 24.80
N ASN A 106 -58.81 -49.51 25.90
CA ASN A 106 -58.33 -48.93 27.15
C ASN A 106 -57.09 -49.66 27.68
N LYS A 107 -57.02 -50.99 27.50
CA LYS A 107 -55.86 -51.79 27.89
C LYS A 107 -54.63 -51.48 27.02
N ILE A 108 -54.80 -51.33 25.71
CA ILE A 108 -53.70 -50.99 24.78
C ILE A 108 -53.22 -49.55 25.02
N GLU A 109 -54.14 -48.60 25.22
CA GLU A 109 -53.79 -47.21 25.54
C GLU A 109 -52.98 -47.15 26.84
N LEU A 110 -53.45 -47.82 27.90
CA LEU A 110 -52.75 -47.89 29.17
C LEU A 110 -51.38 -48.57 29.04
N GLN A 111 -51.28 -49.66 28.28
CA GLN A 111 -49.99 -50.33 28.02
C GLN A 111 -49.03 -49.46 27.21
N THR A 112 -49.53 -48.67 26.26
CA THR A 112 -48.70 -47.76 25.45
C THR A 112 -48.16 -46.61 26.29
N VAL A 113 -48.99 -46.04 27.17
CA VAL A 113 -48.57 -45.03 28.15
C VAL A 113 -47.59 -45.62 29.17
N MET A 114 -47.81 -46.86 29.61
CA MET A 114 -46.90 -47.54 30.52
C MET A 114 -45.54 -47.79 29.85
N LEU A 115 -45.55 -48.23 28.58
CA LEU A 115 -44.34 -48.49 27.80
C LEU A 115 -43.55 -47.20 27.53
N SER A 116 -44.23 -46.10 27.18
CA SER A 116 -43.56 -44.81 26.97
C SER A 116 -42.92 -44.28 28.25
N ARG A 117 -43.62 -44.38 29.39
CA ARG A 117 -43.07 -44.03 30.72
C ARG A 117 -41.90 -44.94 31.12
N LEU A 118 -41.94 -46.23 30.78
CA LEU A 118 -40.85 -47.16 31.07
C LEU A 118 -39.62 -46.84 30.21
N HIS A 119 -39.78 -46.56 28.92
CA HIS A 119 -38.68 -46.11 28.06
C HIS A 119 -38.07 -44.81 28.55
N ALA A 120 -38.88 -43.79 28.86
CA ALA A 120 -38.39 -42.53 29.40
C ALA A 120 -37.62 -42.73 30.71
N THR A 121 -38.12 -43.57 31.62
CA THR A 121 -37.43 -43.91 32.87
C THR A 121 -36.13 -44.67 32.63
N SER A 122 -36.12 -45.63 31.72
CA SER A 122 -34.92 -46.41 31.37
C SER A 122 -33.84 -45.52 30.74
N ASP A 123 -34.22 -44.59 29.86
CA ASP A 123 -33.29 -43.66 29.23
C ASP A 123 -32.74 -42.66 30.25
N LEU A 124 -33.58 -42.17 31.17
CA LEU A 124 -33.13 -41.33 32.29
C LEU A 124 -32.12 -42.07 33.17
N LEU A 125 -32.39 -43.33 33.54
CA LEU A 125 -31.48 -44.16 34.34
C LEU A 125 -30.15 -44.41 33.62
N ARG A 126 -30.15 -44.66 32.30
CA ARG A 126 -28.92 -44.82 31.51
C ARG A 126 -28.11 -43.53 31.48
N ARG A 127 -28.75 -42.37 31.30
CA ARG A 127 -28.09 -41.06 31.31
C ARG A 127 -27.50 -40.77 32.70
N VAL A 128 -28.26 -40.99 33.78
CA VAL A 128 -27.80 -40.85 35.18
C VAL A 128 -26.56 -41.73 35.43
N ALA A 129 -26.63 -43.02 35.10
CA ALA A 129 -25.51 -43.94 35.30
C ALA A 129 -24.26 -43.52 34.51
N ARG A 130 -24.45 -42.98 33.29
CA ARG A 130 -23.33 -42.48 32.47
C ARG A 130 -22.72 -41.21 33.06
N ILE A 131 -23.54 -40.27 33.53
CA ILE A 131 -23.08 -39.05 34.23
C ILE A 131 -22.26 -39.42 35.47
N GLN A 132 -22.75 -40.33 36.31
CA GLN A 132 -22.05 -40.79 37.50
C GLN A 132 -20.72 -41.49 37.18
N HIS A 133 -20.67 -42.26 36.09
CA HIS A 133 -19.43 -42.90 35.65
C HIS A 133 -18.42 -41.87 35.13
N LEU A 134 -18.87 -40.89 34.35
CA LEU A 134 -18.03 -39.81 33.82
C LEU A 134 -17.52 -38.88 34.94
N SER A 135 -18.38 -38.52 35.91
CA SER A 135 -18.02 -37.75 37.11
C SER A 135 -16.88 -38.43 37.88
N ARG A 136 -17.02 -39.74 38.18
CA ARG A 136 -15.97 -40.54 38.83
C ARG A 136 -14.68 -40.64 37.98
N ARG A 137 -14.82 -40.77 36.66
CA ARG A 137 -13.67 -40.81 35.73
C ARG A 137 -12.90 -39.50 35.74
N ILE A 138 -13.58 -38.35 35.73
CA ILE A 138 -12.95 -37.02 35.82
C ILE A 138 -12.25 -36.87 37.17
N GLY A 139 -12.89 -37.28 38.27
CA GLY A 139 -12.28 -37.29 39.59
C GLY A 139 -10.96 -38.08 39.62
N ALA A 140 -10.93 -39.28 39.04
CA ALA A 140 -9.73 -40.09 38.94
C ALA A 140 -8.65 -39.48 38.02
N GLN A 141 -9.04 -38.81 36.92
CA GLN A 141 -8.12 -38.14 36.00
C GLN A 141 -7.49 -36.87 36.59
N MET A 142 -8.18 -36.25 37.54
CA MET A 142 -7.72 -35.04 38.25
C MET A 142 -6.98 -35.38 39.56
N GLN A 143 -7.18 -36.56 40.14
CA GLN A 143 -6.48 -37.02 41.36
C GLN A 143 -5.22 -37.83 40.99
N GLY A 144 -4.10 -37.13 40.80
CA GLY A 144 -2.79 -37.74 40.58
C GLY A 144 -1.65 -36.72 40.57
N SER A 145 -0.40 -37.19 40.67
CA SER A 145 0.80 -36.33 40.63
C SER A 145 1.04 -35.66 39.26
N ASN A 146 0.31 -36.08 38.22
CA ASN A 146 0.33 -35.50 36.88
C ASN A 146 -1.09 -35.57 36.29
N PRO A 147 -1.92 -34.51 36.43
CA PRO A 147 -3.30 -34.53 35.95
C PRO A 147 -3.35 -34.55 34.40
N ASP A 148 -4.09 -35.49 33.83
CA ASP A 148 -4.32 -35.62 32.38
C ASP A 148 -5.45 -34.65 31.95
N ILE A 149 -5.14 -33.35 31.94
CA ILE A 149 -6.12 -32.26 31.74
C ILE A 149 -6.86 -32.37 30.40
N THR A 150 -6.20 -32.86 29.34
CA THR A 150 -6.79 -33.06 28.01
C THR A 150 -7.90 -34.12 28.00
N LYS A 151 -7.70 -35.26 28.68
CA LYS A 151 -8.69 -36.35 28.79
C LYS A 151 -9.82 -35.99 29.75
N ALA A 152 -9.52 -35.22 30.80
CA ALA A 152 -10.53 -34.68 31.70
C ALA A 152 -11.46 -33.72 30.95
N ALA A 153 -10.91 -32.82 30.12
CA ALA A 153 -11.68 -31.92 29.27
C ALA A 153 -12.55 -32.67 28.23
N GLN A 154 -12.02 -33.74 27.62
CA GLN A 154 -12.80 -34.59 26.70
C GLN A 154 -13.98 -35.27 27.41
N SER A 155 -13.75 -35.79 28.63
CA SER A 155 -14.82 -36.37 29.45
C SER A 155 -15.87 -35.34 29.87
N LEU A 156 -15.46 -34.08 30.06
CA LEU A 156 -16.35 -32.97 30.37
C LEU A 156 -17.20 -32.57 29.14
N ASN A 157 -16.63 -32.62 27.93
CA ASN A 157 -17.36 -32.41 26.69
C ASN A 157 -18.44 -33.48 26.46
N GLU A 158 -18.06 -34.76 26.64
CA GLU A 158 -19.02 -35.88 26.59
C GLU A 158 -20.18 -35.68 27.59
N LEU A 159 -19.86 -35.17 28.79
CA LEU A 159 -20.87 -34.89 29.81
C LEU A 159 -21.79 -33.72 29.44
N THR A 160 -21.23 -32.68 28.82
CA THR A 160 -22.00 -31.51 28.36
C THR A 160 -23.03 -31.93 27.31
N HIS A 161 -22.64 -32.74 26.32
CA HIS A 161 -23.58 -33.29 25.33
C HIS A 161 -24.66 -34.19 25.94
N LEU A 162 -24.34 -34.96 26.99
CA LEU A 162 -25.35 -35.79 27.67
C LEU A 162 -26.42 -34.95 28.41
N SER A 163 -26.11 -33.68 28.69
CA SER A 163 -26.96 -32.74 29.43
C SER A 163 -27.74 -31.73 28.58
N GLU A 164 -27.49 -31.64 27.26
CA GLU A 164 -28.13 -30.64 26.39
C GLU A 164 -29.65 -30.85 26.21
N ASP A 165 -30.13 -32.11 26.26
CA ASP A 165 -31.53 -32.45 25.93
C ASP A 165 -32.45 -32.68 27.16
N VAL A 166 -31.91 -32.75 28.37
CA VAL A 166 -32.67 -33.17 29.57
C VAL A 166 -32.29 -32.32 30.78
N ASP A 167 -33.28 -31.65 31.37
CA ASP A 167 -33.09 -30.97 32.64
C ASP A 167 -33.07 -32.00 33.79
N PHE A 168 -31.92 -32.10 34.47
CA PHE A 168 -31.72 -32.98 35.62
C PHE A 168 -31.98 -32.27 36.96
N SER A 169 -32.49 -31.04 36.94
CA SER A 169 -32.79 -30.26 38.14
C SER A 169 -33.86 -30.96 39.00
N GLY A 170 -33.54 -31.21 40.29
CA GLY A 170 -34.43 -31.88 41.25
C GLY A 170 -34.15 -33.38 41.49
N LEU A 171 -33.12 -33.96 40.88
CA LEU A 171 -32.64 -35.31 41.18
C LEU A 171 -31.56 -35.26 42.27
N GLU A 172 -31.92 -35.54 43.53
CA GLU A 172 -30.99 -35.54 44.69
C GLU A 172 -29.73 -36.40 44.45
N VAL A 173 -29.89 -37.54 43.76
CA VAL A 173 -28.80 -38.49 43.43
C VAL A 173 -27.71 -37.88 42.52
N LEU A 174 -28.03 -36.82 41.78
CA LEU A 174 -27.11 -36.15 40.86
C LEU A 174 -26.61 -34.79 41.38
N GLU A 175 -27.10 -34.27 42.51
CA GLU A 175 -26.70 -32.94 43.00
C GLU A 175 -25.21 -32.87 43.36
N GLU A 176 -24.70 -33.89 44.05
CA GLU A 176 -23.29 -33.99 44.44
C GLU A 176 -22.37 -34.11 43.20
N ASP A 177 -22.78 -34.91 42.21
CA ASP A 177 -22.07 -35.05 40.95
C ASP A 177 -22.09 -33.75 40.14
N GLN A 178 -23.24 -33.07 40.04
CA GLN A 178 -23.35 -31.77 39.36
C GLN A 178 -22.48 -30.69 40.00
N HIS A 179 -22.37 -30.68 41.33
CA HIS A 179 -21.49 -29.77 42.04
C HIS A 179 -20.01 -30.10 41.76
N SER A 180 -19.65 -31.39 41.82
CA SER A 180 -18.31 -31.89 41.51
C SER A 180 -17.88 -31.56 40.08
N ILE A 181 -18.77 -31.76 39.10
CA ILE A 181 -18.55 -31.44 37.68
C ILE A 181 -18.30 -29.95 37.46
N ARG A 182 -19.07 -29.07 38.12
CA ARG A 182 -18.85 -27.62 38.05
C ARG A 182 -17.48 -27.23 38.62
N ASN A 183 -17.10 -27.81 39.76
CA ASN A 183 -15.79 -27.57 40.36
C ASN A 183 -14.65 -28.09 39.46
N TYR A 184 -14.78 -29.28 38.86
CA TYR A 184 -13.81 -29.79 37.91
C TYR A 184 -13.69 -28.92 36.66
N ARG A 185 -14.80 -28.38 36.13
CA ARG A 185 -14.78 -27.45 34.99
C ARG A 185 -13.96 -26.19 35.30
N ILE A 186 -14.19 -25.58 36.47
CA ILE A 186 -13.46 -24.38 36.91
C ILE A 186 -11.97 -24.67 37.08
N GLU A 187 -11.61 -25.80 37.70
CA GLU A 187 -10.21 -26.16 37.92
C GLU A 187 -9.47 -26.50 36.61
N ILE A 188 -10.11 -27.25 35.69
CA ILE A 188 -9.55 -27.54 34.37
C ILE A 188 -9.33 -26.24 33.58
N GLU A 189 -10.30 -25.32 33.60
CA GLU A 189 -10.17 -24.03 32.93
C GLU A 189 -9.03 -23.19 33.53
N ARG A 190 -8.89 -23.19 34.86
CA ARG A 190 -7.80 -22.50 35.56
C ARG A 190 -6.43 -23.06 35.19
N GLN A 191 -6.28 -24.39 35.18
CA GLN A 191 -5.04 -25.07 34.81
C GLN A 191 -4.69 -24.86 33.34
N ALA A 192 -5.68 -24.92 32.44
CA ALA A 192 -5.49 -24.64 31.02
C ALA A 192 -5.04 -23.20 30.76
N LYS A 193 -5.60 -22.22 31.50
CA LYS A 193 -5.16 -20.81 31.42
C LYS A 193 -3.71 -20.66 31.87
N LEU A 194 -3.33 -21.30 32.98
CA LEU A 194 -1.94 -21.29 33.46
C LEU A 194 -0.97 -21.94 32.47
N LEU A 195 -1.33 -23.09 31.91
CA LEU A 195 -0.54 -23.78 30.88
C LEU A 195 -0.37 -22.93 29.63
N LEU A 196 -1.42 -22.21 29.21
CA LEU A 196 -1.35 -21.33 28.06
C LEU A 196 -0.44 -20.12 28.31
N THR A 197 -0.60 -19.43 29.44
CA THR A 197 0.23 -18.29 29.81
C THR A 197 1.70 -18.69 29.97
N GLN A 198 1.98 -19.80 30.65
CA GLN A 198 3.34 -20.31 30.80
C GLN A 198 3.91 -20.78 29.44
N GLY A 199 3.10 -21.45 28.62
CA GLY A 199 3.49 -21.89 27.28
C GLY A 199 3.82 -20.72 26.36
N MET A 200 3.06 -19.62 26.42
CA MET A 200 3.35 -18.38 25.69
C MET A 200 4.63 -17.72 26.18
N GLN A 201 4.82 -17.55 27.50
CA GLN A 201 6.01 -16.92 28.07
C GLN A 201 7.30 -17.71 27.79
N THR A 202 7.23 -19.04 27.85
CA THR A 202 8.38 -19.94 27.59
C THR A 202 8.53 -20.30 26.11
N GLN A 203 7.65 -19.79 25.23
CA GLN A 203 7.57 -20.13 23.81
C GLN A 203 7.51 -21.65 23.54
N ASN A 204 6.88 -22.41 24.44
CA ASN A 204 6.78 -23.86 24.35
C ASN A 204 5.53 -24.26 23.53
N SER A 205 5.73 -24.66 22.27
CA SER A 205 4.66 -25.10 21.38
C SER A 205 3.83 -26.27 21.92
N SER A 206 4.40 -27.15 22.74
CA SER A 206 3.69 -28.32 23.27
C SER A 206 2.67 -27.92 24.34
N GLN A 207 3.05 -27.00 25.23
CA GLN A 207 2.15 -26.49 26.27
C GLN A 207 0.98 -25.69 25.67
N ILE A 208 1.27 -24.87 24.64
CA ILE A 208 0.23 -24.13 23.92
C ILE A 208 -0.72 -25.10 23.20
N GLU A 209 -0.21 -26.15 22.56
CA GLU A 209 -1.02 -27.17 21.88
C GLU A 209 -1.92 -27.93 22.86
N MET A 210 -1.39 -28.35 24.02
CA MET A 210 -2.19 -28.97 25.07
C MET A 210 -3.30 -28.04 25.59
N ALA A 211 -2.98 -26.77 25.84
CA ALA A 211 -3.96 -25.81 26.33
C ALA A 211 -5.05 -25.50 25.29
N VAL A 212 -4.67 -25.30 24.01
CA VAL A 212 -5.60 -25.11 22.90
C VAL A 212 -6.53 -26.32 22.75
N GLN A 213 -6.00 -27.54 22.88
CA GLN A 213 -6.81 -28.76 22.83
C GLN A 213 -7.80 -28.86 24.00
N VAL A 214 -7.40 -28.45 25.21
CA VAL A 214 -8.31 -28.39 26.37
C VAL A 214 -9.44 -27.37 26.11
N PHE A 215 -9.12 -26.18 25.60
CA PHE A 215 -10.12 -25.15 25.33
C PHE A 215 -11.05 -25.47 24.17
N TYR A 216 -10.56 -26.21 23.16
CA TYR A 216 -11.40 -26.79 22.13
C TYR A 216 -12.43 -27.76 22.74
N ASN A 217 -11.98 -28.69 23.58
CA ASN A 217 -12.86 -29.66 24.25
C ASN A 217 -13.86 -28.98 25.20
N LEU A 218 -13.54 -27.83 25.78
CA LEU A 218 -14.44 -27.06 26.66
C LEU A 218 -15.40 -26.12 25.91
N GLY A 219 -15.28 -26.01 24.58
CA GLY A 219 -16.07 -25.08 23.76
C GLY A 219 -15.76 -23.60 23.99
N SER A 220 -14.60 -23.27 24.57
CA SER A 220 -14.22 -21.90 24.96
C SER A 220 -13.05 -21.30 24.16
N LEU A 221 -12.65 -21.96 23.06
CA LEU A 221 -11.49 -21.57 22.25
C LEU A 221 -11.56 -20.13 21.74
N GLU A 222 -12.69 -19.71 21.14
CA GLU A 222 -12.81 -18.36 20.57
C GLU A 222 -12.67 -17.26 21.65
N ILE A 223 -13.34 -17.44 22.79
CA ILE A 223 -13.32 -16.51 23.92
C ILE A 223 -11.90 -16.28 24.44
N ILE A 224 -11.09 -17.35 24.46
CA ILE A 224 -9.74 -17.31 25.02
C ILE A 224 -8.77 -16.71 24.01
N VAL A 225 -8.92 -17.03 22.74
CA VAL A 225 -8.13 -16.40 21.67
C VAL A 225 -8.39 -14.89 21.64
N THR A 226 -9.65 -14.44 21.77
CA THR A 226 -9.95 -13.00 21.89
C THR A 226 -9.35 -12.38 23.14
N HIS A 227 -9.43 -13.06 24.29
CA HIS A 227 -8.86 -12.55 25.54
C HIS A 227 -7.33 -12.40 25.47
N ILE A 228 -6.63 -13.31 24.77
CA ILE A 228 -5.18 -13.22 24.56
C ILE A 228 -4.83 -12.03 23.68
N LEU A 229 -5.56 -11.81 22.58
CA LEU A 229 -5.36 -10.65 21.72
C LEU A 229 -5.58 -9.35 22.51
N GLU A 230 -6.68 -9.23 23.24
CA GLU A 230 -6.98 -8.06 24.08
C GLU A 230 -5.91 -7.84 25.16
N THR A 231 -5.38 -8.92 25.75
CA THR A 231 -4.32 -8.84 26.76
C THR A 231 -3.01 -8.38 26.13
N ALA A 232 -2.63 -8.92 24.97
CA ALA A 232 -1.44 -8.50 24.23
C ALA A 232 -1.54 -7.03 23.82
N GLU A 233 -2.66 -6.59 23.27
CA GLU A 233 -2.92 -5.18 22.94
C GLU A 233 -2.81 -4.27 24.16
N LYS A 234 -3.36 -4.69 25.31
CA LYS A 234 -3.29 -3.93 26.57
C LYS A 234 -1.85 -3.84 27.10
N ASN A 235 -1.10 -4.93 27.06
CA ASN A 235 0.31 -4.97 27.47
C ASN A 235 1.18 -4.07 26.59
N ILE A 236 0.96 -4.11 25.27
CA ILE A 236 1.66 -3.25 24.32
C ILE A 236 1.31 -1.79 24.58
N LYS A 237 0.02 -1.46 24.74
CA LYS A 237 -0.41 -0.09 25.06
C LYS A 237 0.23 0.43 26.35
N GLN A 238 0.29 -0.38 27.39
CA GLN A 238 0.94 -0.02 28.65
C GLN A 238 2.45 0.19 28.46
N SER A 239 3.12 -0.71 27.73
CA SER A 239 4.56 -0.60 27.42
C SER A 239 4.88 0.66 26.61
N ILE A 240 4.04 1.03 25.63
CA ILE A 240 4.20 2.26 24.84
C ILE A 240 4.10 3.49 25.75
N LYS A 241 3.10 3.52 26.65
CA LYS A 241 2.92 4.62 27.60
C LYS A 241 4.10 4.76 28.56
N GLU A 242 4.58 3.65 29.12
CA GLU A 242 5.73 3.63 30.02
C GLU A 242 7.02 4.10 29.32
N ALA A 243 7.22 3.71 28.06
CA ALA A 243 8.38 4.14 27.27
C ALA A 243 8.36 5.63 26.93
N LEU A 244 7.17 6.25 26.87
CA LEU A 244 6.97 7.66 26.53
C LEU A 244 6.72 8.56 27.76
N ASP A 245 6.67 8.00 28.98
CA ASP A 245 6.37 8.73 30.20
C ASP A 245 7.52 9.62 30.66
N LEU A 246 7.27 10.93 30.67
CA LEU A 246 8.17 11.97 31.16
C LEU A 246 8.66 11.74 32.60
N GLN A 247 7.82 11.22 33.51
CA GLN A 247 8.17 11.06 34.92
C GLN A 247 9.17 9.91 35.12
N MET A 248 9.00 8.81 34.40
CA MET A 248 9.91 7.68 34.42
C MET A 248 11.25 8.02 33.74
N LEU A 249 11.21 8.77 32.64
CA LEU A 249 12.41 9.17 31.90
C LEU A 249 13.25 10.24 32.62
N SER A 250 12.62 11.12 33.41
CA SER A 250 13.29 12.23 34.13
C SER A 250 13.87 11.85 35.50
N GLN A 251 13.49 10.71 36.08
CA GLN A 251 14.06 10.25 37.35
C GLN A 251 15.54 9.89 37.17
N THR A 252 16.44 10.68 37.74
CA THR A 252 17.85 10.30 37.87
C THR A 252 17.97 9.14 38.84
N SER A 253 18.39 7.98 38.34
CA SER A 253 18.92 6.86 39.12
C SER A 253 20.24 7.28 39.79
N GLY A 254 20.10 8.11 40.83
CA GLY A 254 21.13 8.41 41.81
C GLY A 254 20.59 7.99 43.17
N ILE A 255 21.08 6.87 43.68
CA ILE A 255 21.01 6.50 45.10
C ILE A 255 21.92 7.51 45.80
N ASP A 256 21.38 8.69 46.11
CA ASP A 256 21.82 9.62 47.17
C ASP A 256 21.19 11.01 46.93
N SER A 257 19.94 11.17 47.33
CA SER A 257 19.47 12.48 47.80
C SER A 257 18.50 12.28 48.94
N ILE A 258 19.07 12.34 50.15
CA ILE A 258 18.37 12.53 51.41
C ILE A 258 17.34 13.65 51.26
N LYS A 259 16.08 13.33 51.59
CA LYS A 259 15.00 14.23 52.05
C LYS A 259 15.22 15.72 51.77
N SER A 260 14.88 16.18 50.56
CA SER A 260 14.52 17.59 50.36
C SER A 260 13.00 17.68 50.24
N ARG A 261 12.37 18.21 51.29
CA ARG A 261 10.94 18.57 51.33
C ARG A 261 10.60 19.45 50.12
N GLY A 262 9.77 18.93 49.21
CA GLY A 262 9.20 19.69 48.11
C GLY A 262 8.18 20.71 48.61
N GLY A 263 8.49 21.99 48.41
CA GLY A 263 7.48 23.06 48.40
C GLY A 263 6.76 23.11 47.05
N PRO A 264 5.53 23.65 46.98
CA PRO A 264 4.77 23.72 45.74
C PRO A 264 5.45 24.68 44.75
N GLY A 265 5.72 24.23 43.52
CA GLY A 265 6.22 25.08 42.43
C GLY A 265 7.53 24.65 41.76
N ARG A 266 8.20 23.59 42.21
CA ARG A 266 9.33 22.99 41.47
C ARG A 266 8.87 21.75 40.71
N ALA A 267 8.24 21.96 39.56
CA ALA A 267 8.14 20.90 38.56
C ALA A 267 9.56 20.46 38.17
N ALA A 268 9.80 19.15 38.07
CA ALA A 268 11.02 18.53 37.56
C ALA A 268 11.18 18.85 36.06
N MET A 269 11.35 20.13 35.73
CA MET A 269 11.58 20.59 34.37
C MET A 269 13.03 20.26 34.00
N PRO A 270 13.29 19.64 32.84
CA PRO A 270 14.65 19.47 32.34
C PRO A 270 15.29 20.85 32.15
N SER A 271 16.26 21.18 32.99
CA SER A 271 17.25 22.24 32.71
C SER A 271 18.00 21.92 31.40
N PRO A 272 18.55 22.89 30.65
CA PRO A 272 19.24 22.63 29.37
C PRO A 272 20.33 21.54 29.41
N GLY A 273 20.96 21.30 30.57
CA GLY A 273 21.91 20.19 30.77
C GLY A 273 21.28 18.79 30.92
N ASN A 274 19.99 18.70 31.26
CA ASN A 274 19.26 17.44 31.43
C ASN A 274 18.58 16.95 30.13
N THR A 275 18.51 17.78 29.08
CA THR A 275 17.85 17.43 27.82
C THR A 275 18.57 16.30 27.07
N ALA A 276 19.92 16.29 27.07
CA ALA A 276 20.70 15.22 26.44
C ALA A 276 20.51 13.87 27.14
N ASN A 277 20.53 13.87 28.49
CA ASN A 277 20.28 12.69 29.30
C ASN A 277 18.85 12.16 29.11
N PHE A 278 17.86 13.06 29.04
CA PHE A 278 16.48 12.71 28.72
C PHE A 278 16.36 12.03 27.34
N ARG A 279 16.96 12.61 26.29
CA ARG A 279 16.94 12.02 24.94
C ARG A 279 17.59 10.64 24.92
N SER A 280 18.74 10.48 25.57
CA SER A 280 19.42 9.19 25.67
C SER A 280 18.49 8.11 26.25
N ARG A 281 17.83 8.41 27.38
CA ARG A 281 16.89 7.49 28.03
C ARG A 281 15.65 7.22 27.19
N LEU A 282 15.08 8.23 26.54
CA LEU A 282 13.93 8.06 25.65
C LEU A 282 14.27 7.08 24.53
N TRP A 283 15.44 7.21 23.91
CA TRP A 283 15.86 6.29 22.85
C TRP A 283 16.12 4.87 23.36
N THR A 284 16.74 4.70 24.53
CA THR A 284 16.90 3.38 25.15
C THR A 284 15.54 2.75 25.50
N ALA A 285 14.58 3.54 25.97
CA ALA A 285 13.23 3.06 26.26
C ALA A 285 12.48 2.64 24.99
N LEU A 286 12.59 3.41 23.90
CA LEU A 286 12.01 3.07 22.60
C LEU A 286 12.68 1.84 21.97
N GLU A 287 13.99 1.70 22.10
CA GLU A 287 14.73 0.52 21.66
C GLU A 287 14.24 -0.73 22.42
N HIS A 288 14.14 -0.66 23.75
CA HIS A 288 13.58 -1.75 24.55
C HIS A 288 12.12 -2.08 24.18
N LEU A 289 11.27 -1.07 23.97
CA LEU A 289 9.88 -1.23 23.54
C LEU A 289 9.79 -2.02 22.23
N PHE A 290 10.58 -1.63 21.23
CA PHE A 290 10.56 -2.25 19.92
C PHE A 290 11.23 -3.63 19.90
N ASP A 291 12.41 -3.78 20.50
CA ASP A 291 13.21 -5.02 20.44
C ASP A 291 12.76 -6.11 21.42
N THR A 292 12.11 -5.73 22.53
CA THR A 292 11.73 -6.68 23.60
C THR A 292 10.22 -6.76 23.74
N SER A 293 9.54 -5.67 24.09
CA SER A 293 8.11 -5.73 24.42
C SER A 293 7.23 -6.10 23.23
N ILE A 294 7.29 -5.33 22.14
CA ILE A 294 6.45 -5.56 20.95
C ILE A 294 6.88 -6.85 20.24
N TYR A 295 8.19 -7.08 20.11
CA TYR A 295 8.72 -8.29 19.49
C TYR A 295 8.25 -9.57 20.19
N LEU A 296 8.30 -9.65 21.53
CA LEU A 296 7.88 -10.83 22.28
C LEU A 296 6.38 -11.12 22.15
N GLU A 297 5.54 -10.09 22.27
CA GLU A 297 4.08 -10.25 22.12
C GLU A 297 3.71 -10.71 20.70
N CYS A 298 4.36 -10.16 19.66
CA CYS A 298 4.19 -10.62 18.28
C CYS A 298 4.62 -12.08 18.10
N CYS A 299 5.75 -12.50 18.70
CA CYS A 299 6.20 -13.90 18.67
C CYS A 299 5.17 -14.85 19.30
N GLN A 300 4.57 -14.45 20.42
CA GLN A 300 3.60 -15.27 21.14
C GLN A 300 2.32 -15.48 20.34
N VAL A 301 1.79 -14.42 19.71
CA VAL A 301 0.58 -14.51 18.89
C VAL A 301 0.84 -15.28 17.59
N GLU A 302 2.01 -15.12 16.96
CA GLU A 302 2.38 -15.91 15.79
C GLU A 302 2.53 -17.41 16.14
N LEU A 303 3.11 -17.73 17.31
CA LEU A 303 3.19 -19.10 17.81
C LEU A 303 1.80 -19.69 18.08
N LEU A 304 0.88 -18.90 18.64
CA LEU A 304 -0.51 -19.30 18.84
C LEU A 304 -1.22 -19.56 17.50
N GLN A 305 -1.08 -18.66 16.53
CA GLN A 305 -1.63 -18.84 15.17
C GLN A 305 -1.07 -20.11 14.51
N LYS A 306 0.22 -20.40 14.69
CA LYS A 306 0.85 -21.64 14.22
C LYS A 306 0.25 -22.89 14.86
N VAL A 307 -0.05 -22.86 16.16
CA VAL A 307 -0.68 -23.99 16.85
C VAL A 307 -2.14 -24.16 16.39
N LEU A 308 -2.88 -23.07 16.21
CA LEU A 308 -4.28 -23.11 15.75
C LEU A 308 -4.42 -23.61 14.29
N THR A 309 -3.40 -23.40 13.47
CA THR A 309 -3.35 -23.89 12.09
C THR A 309 -2.89 -25.34 11.97
N LYS A 310 -2.36 -25.96 13.05
CA LYS A 310 -2.07 -27.40 13.06
C LYS A 310 -3.36 -28.21 12.89
N LYS A 311 -3.26 -29.29 12.12
CA LYS A 311 -4.36 -30.23 11.86
C LYS A 311 -4.79 -30.93 13.15
N LEU A 312 -6.10 -31.05 13.37
CA LEU A 312 -6.64 -31.90 14.42
C LEU A 312 -6.24 -33.36 14.16
N LYS A 313 -5.61 -34.02 15.14
CA LYS A 313 -5.40 -35.47 15.13
C LYS A 313 -6.71 -36.14 15.58
N GLY A 314 -7.55 -36.51 14.62
CA GLY A 314 -8.73 -37.33 14.89
C GLY A 314 -8.38 -38.81 14.93
N ASP A 315 -8.60 -39.45 16.08
CA ASP A 315 -8.67 -40.91 16.19
C ASP A 315 -10.01 -41.38 15.61
N SER A 316 -10.11 -41.43 14.29
CA SER A 316 -11.12 -42.23 13.58
C SER A 316 -10.69 -42.33 12.12
N GLY A 317 -9.99 -43.42 11.80
CA GLY A 317 -9.92 -43.86 10.41
C GLY A 317 -11.33 -44.18 9.96
N ILE A 318 -11.92 -43.30 9.15
CA ILE A 318 -12.84 -43.55 8.03
C ILE A 318 -13.30 -42.17 7.51
N LEU A 319 -12.74 -41.80 6.36
CA LEU A 319 -13.35 -41.01 5.29
C LEU A 319 -14.22 -39.80 5.70
N SER A 320 -13.59 -38.65 5.94
CA SER A 320 -14.21 -37.35 5.62
C SER A 320 -13.15 -36.38 5.11
N GLN A 321 -13.40 -35.81 3.93
CA GLN A 321 -12.55 -34.84 3.24
C GLN A 321 -12.53 -33.44 3.89
N ASN A 322 -13.07 -33.28 5.11
CA ASN A 322 -13.07 -32.02 5.83
C ASN A 322 -11.97 -32.03 6.90
N MET A 323 -10.74 -31.76 6.47
CA MET A 323 -9.58 -31.62 7.34
C MET A 323 -9.66 -30.28 8.10
N THR A 324 -10.43 -30.22 9.17
CA THR A 324 -10.62 -29.02 9.98
C THR A 324 -9.41 -28.77 10.88
N CYS A 325 -8.82 -27.58 10.78
CA CYS A 325 -7.86 -27.04 11.77
C CYS A 325 -8.61 -26.23 12.84
N TYR A 326 -8.02 -26.04 14.02
CA TYR A 326 -8.64 -25.25 15.09
C TYR A 326 -8.98 -23.82 14.64
N ILE A 327 -8.19 -23.25 13.72
CA ILE A 327 -8.40 -21.91 13.15
C ILE A 327 -9.74 -21.77 12.40
N HIS A 328 -10.27 -22.84 11.80
CA HIS A 328 -11.53 -22.78 11.04
C HIS A 328 -12.77 -22.67 11.94
N LEU A 329 -12.62 -23.01 13.22
CA LEU A 329 -13.66 -22.88 14.26
C LEU A 329 -13.76 -21.45 14.80
N ILE A 330 -12.83 -20.57 14.42
CA ILE A 330 -12.83 -19.16 14.80
C ILE A 330 -13.52 -18.36 13.69
N SER A 331 -14.29 -17.34 14.10
CA SER A 331 -14.95 -16.37 13.22
C SER A 331 -14.00 -15.83 12.14
N GLU A 332 -14.50 -15.67 10.90
CA GLU A 332 -13.66 -15.36 9.73
C GLU A 332 -12.80 -14.11 9.90
N GLU A 333 -13.36 -13.07 10.55
CA GLU A 333 -12.68 -11.80 10.85
C GLU A 333 -11.44 -11.97 11.76
N LYS A 334 -11.41 -13.02 12.59
CA LYS A 334 -10.37 -13.26 13.61
C LYS A 334 -9.39 -14.37 13.21
N ARG A 335 -9.51 -14.95 12.02
CA ARG A 335 -8.60 -16.00 11.53
C ARG A 335 -7.17 -15.50 11.30
N TYR A 336 -6.99 -14.20 11.04
CA TYR A 336 -5.70 -13.55 10.82
C TYR A 336 -5.19 -12.84 12.08
N LEU A 337 -4.88 -13.61 13.12
CA LEU A 337 -4.47 -13.12 14.45
C LEU A 337 -3.30 -12.15 14.39
N SER A 338 -2.21 -12.52 13.70
CA SER A 338 -1.01 -11.68 13.61
C SER A 338 -1.21 -10.42 12.76
N ALA A 339 -2.01 -10.48 11.71
CA ALA A 339 -2.35 -9.31 10.89
C ALA A 339 -3.20 -8.30 11.69
N ASN A 340 -4.21 -8.79 12.41
CA ASN A 340 -5.08 -7.96 13.24
C ASN A 340 -4.30 -7.29 14.37
N LEU A 341 -3.45 -8.05 15.08
CA LEU A 341 -2.57 -7.49 16.10
C LEU A 341 -1.63 -6.45 15.50
N TRP A 342 -1.01 -6.73 14.35
CA TRP A 342 -0.09 -5.78 13.71
C TRP A 342 -0.78 -4.46 13.32
N LYS A 343 -2.03 -4.54 12.82
CA LYS A 343 -2.85 -3.36 12.55
C LYS A 343 -3.12 -2.57 13.84
N ALA A 344 -3.55 -3.24 14.91
CA ALA A 344 -3.78 -2.62 16.21
C ALA A 344 -2.52 -1.97 16.80
N ILE A 345 -1.35 -2.62 16.67
CA ILE A 345 -0.06 -2.08 17.10
C ILE A 345 0.27 -0.77 16.36
N ASN A 346 0.10 -0.72 15.04
CA ASN A 346 0.37 0.48 14.26
C ASN A 346 -0.59 1.63 14.63
N GLU A 347 -1.87 1.33 14.83
CA GLU A 347 -2.86 2.31 15.29
C GLU A 347 -2.52 2.86 16.69
N LEU A 348 -2.17 1.97 17.63
CA LEU A 348 -1.75 2.33 19.00
C LEU A 348 -0.46 3.16 19.00
N LEU A 349 0.57 2.75 18.26
CA LEU A 349 1.82 3.49 18.13
C LEU A 349 1.57 4.89 17.55
N SER A 350 0.78 4.98 16.48
CA SER A 350 0.45 6.27 15.85
C SER A 350 -0.27 7.21 16.83
N HIS A 351 -1.28 6.70 17.53
CA HIS A 351 -2.07 7.48 18.48
C HIS A 351 -1.25 7.92 19.71
N GLU A 352 -0.55 7.00 20.38
CA GLU A 352 0.18 7.29 21.62
C GLU A 352 1.43 8.15 21.35
N LEU A 353 2.13 7.96 20.21
CA LEU A 353 3.24 8.85 19.83
C LEU A 353 2.75 10.27 19.53
N ALA A 354 1.61 10.42 18.83
CA ALA A 354 1.00 11.73 18.60
C ALA A 354 0.58 12.40 19.92
N GLN A 355 -0.04 11.65 20.82
CA GLN A 355 -0.46 12.15 22.13
C GLN A 355 0.74 12.57 23.00
N ALA A 356 1.80 11.76 23.05
CA ALA A 356 3.02 12.07 23.79
C ALA A 356 3.73 13.31 23.22
N ALA A 357 3.77 13.47 21.90
CA ALA A 357 4.33 14.65 21.24
C ALA A 357 3.49 15.92 21.52
N GLN A 358 2.17 15.81 21.66
CA GLN A 358 1.31 16.93 22.06
C GLN A 358 1.46 17.28 23.55
N GLY A 359 1.61 16.28 24.41
CA GLY A 359 1.77 16.47 25.87
C GLY A 359 3.17 16.95 26.28
N SER A 360 4.20 16.70 25.46
CA SER A 360 5.60 17.02 25.80
C SER A 360 6.36 17.63 24.63
N MET A 361 6.75 18.90 24.79
CA MET A 361 7.62 19.58 23.82
C MET A 361 8.99 18.90 23.68
N PHE A 362 9.52 18.28 24.76
CA PHE A 362 10.81 17.58 24.72
C PHE A 362 10.74 16.29 23.89
N VAL A 363 9.65 15.50 24.04
CA VAL A 363 9.42 14.30 23.22
C VAL A 363 9.23 14.69 21.76
N LYS A 364 8.40 15.72 21.50
CA LYS A 364 8.19 16.25 20.15
C LYS A 364 9.49 16.67 19.48
N GLN A 365 10.32 17.45 20.17
CA GLN A 365 11.62 17.89 19.64
C GLN A 365 12.58 16.71 19.38
N ALA A 366 12.58 15.69 20.23
CA ALA A 366 13.41 14.50 20.02
C ALA A 366 12.94 13.70 18.79
N LEU A 367 11.65 13.39 18.69
CA LEU A 367 11.07 12.61 17.58
C LEU A 367 11.17 13.33 16.23
N GLU A 368 10.91 14.64 16.18
CA GLU A 368 11.02 15.43 14.94
C GLU A 368 12.48 15.78 14.58
N GLY A 369 13.34 15.98 15.58
CA GLY A 369 14.73 16.40 15.39
C GLY A 369 15.66 15.26 14.99
N GLU A 370 15.48 14.10 15.62
CA GLU A 370 16.27 12.88 15.41
C GLU A 370 15.41 11.79 14.75
N TYR A 371 14.44 12.19 13.93
CA TYR A 371 13.53 11.32 13.19
C TYR A 371 14.21 10.13 12.48
N PRO A 372 15.37 10.29 11.80
CA PRO A 372 15.99 9.17 11.11
C PRO A 372 16.48 8.06 12.07
N LYS A 373 16.79 8.40 13.33
CA LYS A 373 17.09 7.42 14.38
C LYS A 373 15.84 6.66 14.79
N PHE A 374 14.71 7.35 14.95
CA PHE A 374 13.41 6.71 15.20
C PHE A 374 13.01 5.78 14.04
N LEU A 375 13.12 6.26 12.80
CA LEU A 375 12.82 5.48 11.60
C LEU A 375 13.68 4.21 11.53
N ARG A 376 14.97 4.31 11.89
CA ARG A 376 15.84 3.14 11.96
C ARG A 376 15.31 2.08 12.93
N LEU A 377 15.00 2.48 14.17
CA LEU A 377 14.48 1.56 15.19
C LEU A 377 13.17 0.91 14.74
N TYR A 378 12.26 1.68 14.17
CA TYR A 378 10.99 1.16 13.64
C TYR A 378 11.20 0.17 12.48
N LEU A 379 12.09 0.48 11.54
CA LEU A 379 12.39 -0.40 10.40
C LEU A 379 13.12 -1.67 10.83
N ASP A 380 14.06 -1.58 11.77
CA ASP A 380 14.78 -2.73 12.32
C ASP A 380 13.80 -3.67 13.05
N MET A 381 12.87 -3.13 13.83
CA MET A 381 11.76 -3.89 14.42
C MET A 381 10.90 -4.57 13.36
N CYS A 382 10.42 -3.84 12.35
CA CYS A 382 9.60 -4.41 11.28
C CYS A 382 10.30 -5.58 10.58
N LYS A 383 11.58 -5.42 10.22
CA LYS A 383 12.38 -6.48 9.59
C LYS A 383 12.52 -7.70 10.50
N ARG A 384 12.74 -7.48 11.81
CA ARG A 384 12.90 -8.55 12.80
C ARG A 384 11.59 -9.32 13.04
N ILE A 385 10.44 -8.67 12.95
CA ILE A 385 9.14 -9.35 13.06
C ILE A 385 8.84 -10.13 11.76
N GLN A 386 9.17 -9.57 10.59
CA GLN A 386 9.01 -10.23 9.29
C GLN A 386 9.79 -11.56 9.18
N THR A 387 10.96 -11.69 9.81
CA THR A 387 11.71 -12.95 9.80
C THR A 387 10.98 -14.08 10.53
N ILE A 388 10.11 -13.76 11.51
CA ILE A 388 9.29 -14.75 12.20
C ILE A 388 8.28 -15.37 11.23
N GLY A 389 7.55 -14.53 10.48
CA GLY A 389 6.52 -14.97 9.52
C GLY A 389 7.07 -15.67 8.28
N ASN A 390 8.34 -15.42 7.92
CA ASN A 390 8.99 -16.05 6.75
C ASN A 390 9.65 -17.41 7.06
N ASN A 391 10.13 -17.63 8.29
CA ASN A 391 10.70 -18.92 8.71
C ASN A 391 9.65 -20.06 8.71
N THR A 392 8.38 -19.72 8.58
CA THR A 392 7.23 -20.62 8.59
C THR A 392 6.85 -21.20 7.22
N ASP A 393 7.36 -20.66 6.11
CA ASP A 393 6.95 -21.07 4.75
C ASP A 393 7.78 -22.22 4.15
N HIS A 394 8.84 -22.70 4.81
CA HIS A 394 9.77 -23.68 4.22
C HIS A 394 9.55 -25.16 4.56
N THR A 395 8.62 -25.54 5.44
CA THR A 395 8.60 -26.94 5.92
C THR A 395 7.40 -27.83 5.58
N GLU A 396 6.22 -27.39 5.13
CA GLU A 396 5.19 -28.39 4.73
C GLU A 396 3.95 -27.93 3.93
N THR A 397 3.91 -26.69 3.41
CA THR A 397 2.64 -26.10 2.88
C THR A 397 2.62 -25.85 1.37
N SER A 398 3.43 -26.56 0.59
CA SER A 398 3.53 -26.37 -0.87
C SER A 398 2.35 -26.93 -1.67
N LEU A 399 1.41 -27.66 -1.05
CA LEU A 399 0.34 -28.37 -1.78
C LEU A 399 -1.04 -27.71 -1.72
N ILE A 400 -1.24 -26.62 -0.97
CA ILE A 400 -2.57 -25.99 -0.80
C ILE A 400 -2.65 -24.57 -1.39
N ARG A 401 -1.53 -23.87 -1.64
CA ARG A 401 -1.54 -22.53 -2.30
C ARG A 401 -1.68 -22.62 -3.83
N GLY A 402 -2.66 -23.37 -4.32
CA GLY A 402 -2.89 -23.55 -5.75
C GLY A 402 -3.83 -22.54 -6.41
N ILE A 403 -4.61 -21.74 -5.66
CA ILE A 403 -5.76 -21.03 -6.28
C ILE A 403 -5.88 -19.53 -5.96
N GLU A 404 -5.10 -18.92 -5.06
CA GLU A 404 -5.14 -17.45 -4.86
C GLU A 404 -3.73 -16.85 -4.87
N GLN A 405 -3.21 -16.64 -6.08
CA GLN A 405 -2.03 -15.79 -6.34
C GLN A 405 -2.49 -14.38 -6.74
N GLU A 406 -3.08 -13.63 -5.81
CA GLU A 406 -3.15 -12.16 -5.93
C GLU A 406 -3.04 -11.52 -4.55
N SER A 407 -1.79 -11.29 -4.13
CA SER A 407 -1.31 -10.33 -3.11
C SER A 407 -0.28 -10.98 -2.19
N GLY A 408 1.01 -10.76 -2.50
CA GLY A 408 2.10 -10.97 -1.54
C GLY A 408 2.05 -9.93 -0.42
N GLN A 409 0.97 -9.90 0.37
CA GLN A 409 0.89 -9.08 1.56
C GLN A 409 1.70 -9.76 2.67
N ASN A 410 2.93 -9.28 2.83
CA ASN A 410 3.71 -9.50 4.03
C ASN A 410 2.84 -9.09 5.24
N THR A 411 2.45 -10.04 6.10
CA THR A 411 1.56 -9.82 7.26
C THR A 411 2.01 -8.63 8.13
N TYR A 412 3.33 -8.42 8.20
CA TYR A 412 3.97 -7.33 8.92
C TYR A 412 4.47 -6.25 7.94
N SER A 413 3.56 -5.56 7.26
CA SER A 413 3.91 -4.46 6.35
C SER A 413 4.35 -3.20 7.12
N ILE A 414 5.34 -2.48 6.60
CA ILE A 414 5.79 -1.19 7.15
C ILE A 414 4.66 -0.16 6.96
N ASN A 415 4.05 0.33 8.05
CA ASN A 415 3.05 1.38 7.98
C ASN A 415 3.70 2.76 8.12
N ARG A 416 3.78 3.50 7.02
CA ARG A 416 4.37 4.86 7.01
C ARG A 416 3.51 5.90 7.73
N GLU A 417 2.24 5.64 8.00
CA GLU A 417 1.36 6.59 8.70
C GLU A 417 1.86 6.88 10.12
N VAL A 418 2.39 5.86 10.82
CA VAL A 418 2.94 5.95 12.19
C VAL A 418 4.04 7.01 12.27
N VAL A 419 4.84 7.12 11.21
CA VAL A 419 6.05 7.96 11.19
C VAL A 419 5.84 9.29 10.43
N SER A 420 4.75 9.41 9.67
CA SER A 420 4.50 10.50 8.70
C SER A 420 4.53 11.91 9.30
N GLN A 421 3.92 12.12 10.47
CA GLN A 421 3.87 13.43 11.12
C GLN A 421 5.28 13.95 11.47
N PHE A 422 6.15 13.04 11.93
CA PHE A 422 7.52 13.35 12.30
C PHE A 422 8.42 13.48 11.06
N GLU A 423 8.16 12.67 10.03
CA GLU A 423 8.84 12.76 8.73
C GLU A 423 8.62 14.12 8.09
N ASN A 424 7.37 14.59 8.03
CA ASN A 424 7.01 15.89 7.45
C ASN A 424 7.68 17.06 8.20
N ALA A 425 7.71 17.00 9.53
CA ALA A 425 8.37 18.00 10.35
C ALA A 425 9.91 17.98 10.16
N TYR A 426 10.52 16.79 10.10
CA TYR A 426 11.94 16.63 9.82
C TYR A 426 12.30 17.18 8.43
N LEU A 427 11.55 16.79 7.40
CA LEU A 427 11.80 17.23 6.02
C LEU A 427 11.62 18.73 5.85
N SER A 428 10.62 19.34 6.50
CA SER A 428 10.44 20.79 6.49
C SER A 428 11.65 21.51 7.11
N ARG A 429 12.19 20.99 8.22
CA ARG A 429 13.42 21.51 8.82
C ARG A 429 14.66 21.27 7.95
N SER A 430 14.76 20.09 7.32
CA SER A 430 15.86 19.74 6.41
C SER A 430 15.91 20.71 5.21
N VAL A 431 14.75 21.08 4.66
CA VAL A 431 14.65 22.12 3.62
C VAL A 431 15.22 23.45 4.12
N SER A 432 14.79 23.96 5.29
CA SER A 432 15.32 25.21 5.85
C SER A 432 16.83 25.12 6.11
N ARG A 433 17.31 24.06 6.76
CA ARG A 433 18.75 23.84 7.03
C ARG A 433 19.60 23.85 5.76
N LEU A 434 19.05 23.40 4.62
CA LEU A 434 19.77 23.37 3.36
C LEU A 434 19.62 24.66 2.54
N LEU A 435 18.49 25.38 2.66
CA LEU A 435 18.24 26.62 1.90
C LEU A 435 18.74 27.87 2.61
N ASP A 436 18.60 27.97 3.93
CA ASP A 436 18.98 29.15 4.70
C ASP A 436 20.48 29.49 4.57
N PRO A 437 21.42 28.53 4.58
CA PRO A 437 22.84 28.83 4.33
C PRO A 437 23.08 29.46 2.96
N VAL A 438 22.34 29.04 1.92
CA VAL A 438 22.45 29.65 0.59
C VAL A 438 21.93 31.08 0.61
N GLN A 439 20.82 31.35 1.29
CA GLN A 439 20.27 32.71 1.40
C GLN A 439 21.22 33.65 2.17
N LEU A 440 21.79 33.17 3.27
CA LEU A 440 22.76 33.94 4.06
C LEU A 440 24.04 34.24 3.26
N MET A 441 24.54 33.24 2.54
CA MET A 441 25.75 33.34 1.71
C MET A 441 25.61 34.36 0.58
N PHE A 442 24.42 34.52 0.00
CA PHE A 442 24.13 35.52 -1.04
C PHE A 442 23.39 36.77 -0.52
N SER A 443 23.55 37.11 0.76
CA SER A 443 22.96 38.33 1.33
C SER A 443 23.74 39.61 1.02
N GLY A 444 24.99 39.50 0.55
CA GLY A 444 25.81 40.62 0.08
C GLY A 444 25.98 40.61 -1.45
N ASP A 445 26.49 41.72 -2.00
CA ASP A 445 26.76 41.89 -3.45
C ASP A 445 28.08 41.24 -3.92
N ALA A 446 28.84 40.61 -3.02
CA ALA A 446 30.11 39.98 -3.33
C ALA A 446 29.97 38.47 -3.58
N VAL A 447 30.88 37.91 -4.38
CA VAL A 447 30.92 36.46 -4.63
C VAL A 447 31.32 35.73 -3.34
N PRO A 448 30.56 34.72 -2.92
CA PRO A 448 30.84 34.00 -1.69
C PRO A 448 32.21 33.33 -1.64
N PRO A 449 32.91 33.33 -0.48
CA PRO A 449 34.15 32.59 -0.32
C PRO A 449 33.90 31.07 -0.25
N HIS A 450 34.92 30.28 -0.56
CA HIS A 450 34.83 28.81 -0.53
C HIS A 450 34.51 28.26 0.88
N GLU A 451 34.85 28.97 1.96
CA GLU A 451 34.54 28.55 3.33
C GLU A 451 33.03 28.45 3.61
N GLU A 452 32.24 29.37 3.05
CA GLU A 452 30.78 29.35 3.18
C GLU A 452 30.18 28.20 2.37
N VAL A 453 30.73 27.93 1.18
CA VAL A 453 30.37 26.74 0.39
C VAL A 453 30.72 25.46 1.14
N ASP A 454 31.89 25.37 1.77
CA ASP A 454 32.29 24.19 2.52
C ASP A 454 31.37 23.93 3.74
N SER A 455 30.86 25.00 4.37
CA SER A 455 29.82 24.90 5.41
C SER A 455 28.52 24.30 4.86
N LEU A 456 28.08 24.74 3.68
CA LEU A 456 26.94 24.15 2.97
C LEU A 456 27.19 22.67 2.62
N ILE A 457 28.39 22.33 2.13
CA ILE A 457 28.76 20.94 1.81
C ILE A 457 28.74 20.05 3.04
N ARG A 458 29.23 20.53 4.20
CA ARG A 458 29.13 19.81 5.48
C ARG A 458 27.68 19.55 5.87
N THR A 459 26.80 20.53 5.64
CA THR A 459 25.37 20.41 5.92
C THR A 459 24.69 19.39 5.00
N ILE A 460 24.98 19.44 3.69
CA ILE A 460 24.54 18.45 2.69
C ILE A 460 25.01 17.05 3.07
N THR A 461 26.28 16.91 3.46
CA THR A 461 26.87 15.63 3.87
C THR A 461 26.18 15.06 5.10
N SER A 462 25.93 15.91 6.11
CA SER A 462 25.21 15.53 7.34
C SER A 462 23.79 15.04 7.03
N GLU A 463 22.99 15.86 6.34
CA GLU A 463 21.60 15.52 5.99
C GLU A 463 21.51 14.25 5.13
N LEU A 464 22.41 14.09 4.15
CA LEU A 464 22.45 12.91 3.30
C LEU A 464 22.84 11.67 4.10
N SER A 465 23.87 11.75 4.95
CA SER A 465 24.37 10.61 5.74
C SER A 465 23.31 10.04 6.68
N VAL A 466 22.55 10.90 7.34
CA VAL A 466 21.51 10.51 8.30
C VAL A 466 20.30 9.93 7.55
N SER A 467 20.05 10.34 6.31
CA SER A 467 18.95 9.82 5.48
C SER A 467 19.17 8.41 4.90
N LEU A 468 20.40 7.88 4.95
CA LEU A 468 20.78 6.57 4.36
C LEU A 468 20.09 5.38 5.02
N VAL A 469 19.39 5.59 6.14
CA VAL A 469 18.61 4.57 6.84
C VAL A 469 17.48 4.00 5.97
N ASP A 470 16.87 4.82 5.11
CA ASP A 470 15.76 4.43 4.24
C ASP A 470 15.89 4.99 2.82
N ALA A 471 15.54 4.17 1.83
CA ALA A 471 15.65 4.54 0.42
C ALA A 471 14.68 5.66 0.04
N SER A 472 13.47 5.73 0.63
CA SER A 472 12.56 6.83 0.31
C SER A 472 12.97 8.13 1.01
N LEU A 473 13.46 8.06 2.25
CA LEU A 473 13.94 9.24 2.97
C LEU A 473 15.14 9.86 2.23
N SER A 474 16.12 9.04 1.85
CA SER A 474 17.27 9.50 1.05
C SER A 474 16.88 10.11 -0.29
N ARG A 475 15.85 9.57 -0.95
CA ARG A 475 15.27 10.16 -2.17
C ARG A 475 14.68 11.55 -1.91
N THR A 476 13.93 11.73 -0.83
CA THR A 476 13.31 13.03 -0.50
C THR A 476 14.35 14.05 -0.07
N VAL A 477 15.37 13.65 0.70
CA VAL A 477 16.51 14.51 1.05
C VAL A 477 17.32 14.88 -0.20
N ALA A 478 17.54 13.96 -1.14
CA ALA A 478 18.17 14.26 -2.42
C ALA A 478 17.38 15.29 -3.25
N LYS A 479 16.03 15.25 -3.22
CA LYS A 479 15.19 16.30 -3.83
C LYS A 479 15.37 17.65 -3.15
N ASN A 480 15.54 17.68 -1.82
CA ASN A 480 15.83 18.92 -1.10
C ASN A 480 17.21 19.48 -1.47
N ILE A 481 18.24 18.64 -1.55
CA ILE A 481 19.58 19.02 -2.03
C ILE A 481 19.50 19.58 -3.46
N SER A 482 18.73 18.94 -4.34
CA SER A 482 18.49 19.42 -5.72
C SER A 482 17.86 20.81 -5.74
N LYS A 483 16.89 21.10 -4.86
CA LYS A 483 16.32 22.45 -4.68
C LYS A 483 17.37 23.45 -4.21
N THR A 484 18.25 23.06 -3.29
CA THR A 484 19.35 23.89 -2.79
C THR A 484 20.34 24.23 -3.90
N VAL A 485 20.76 23.26 -4.70
CA VAL A 485 21.64 23.49 -5.87
C VAL A 485 20.97 24.42 -6.87
N ARG A 486 19.67 24.25 -7.13
CA ARG A 486 18.90 25.16 -8.01
C ARG A 486 18.81 26.58 -7.45
N LEU A 487 18.55 26.75 -6.15
CA LEU A 487 18.54 28.07 -5.51
C LEU A 487 19.92 28.73 -5.61
N PHE A 488 20.98 27.97 -5.39
CA PHE A 488 22.36 28.44 -5.57
C PHE A 488 22.60 28.93 -7.00
N CYS A 489 22.20 28.16 -8.01
CA CYS A 489 22.30 28.55 -9.42
C CYS A 489 21.53 29.85 -9.70
N LEU A 490 20.29 29.96 -9.20
CA LEU A 490 19.46 31.14 -9.37
C LEU A 490 20.07 32.40 -8.73
N LYS A 491 20.71 32.25 -7.56
CA LYS A 491 21.44 33.34 -6.90
C LYS A 491 22.68 33.75 -7.67
N CYS A 492 23.45 32.78 -8.18
CA CYS A 492 24.56 33.06 -9.09
C CYS A 492 24.09 33.79 -10.35
N GLU A 493 22.98 33.35 -10.96
CA GLU A 493 22.42 33.94 -12.18
C GLU A 493 22.03 35.41 -11.99
N GLN A 494 21.48 35.78 -10.83
CA GLN A 494 21.15 37.16 -10.48
C GLN A 494 22.36 38.10 -10.39
N MET A 495 23.57 37.55 -10.20
CA MET A 495 24.81 38.33 -10.11
C MET A 495 25.57 38.43 -11.44
N ILE A 496 25.14 37.72 -12.48
CA ILE A 496 25.84 37.70 -13.77
C ILE A 496 25.67 39.05 -14.47
N ILE A 497 26.78 39.64 -14.91
CA ILE A 497 26.78 40.84 -15.75
C ILE A 497 26.64 40.41 -17.21
N THR A 498 25.68 41.01 -17.93
CA THR A 498 25.40 40.70 -19.35
C THR A 498 25.64 41.88 -20.29
N ASP A 499 26.12 43.00 -19.76
CA ASP A 499 26.40 44.22 -20.52
C ASP A 499 27.63 44.09 -21.41
N GLY A 500 27.94 45.14 -22.19
CA GLY A 500 29.10 45.17 -23.09
C GLY A 500 30.45 44.88 -22.41
N GLU A 501 30.56 45.15 -21.11
CA GLU A 501 31.75 44.79 -20.32
C GLU A 501 31.99 43.27 -20.28
N ALA A 502 30.94 42.45 -20.32
CA ALA A 502 31.05 40.99 -20.23
C ALA A 502 31.59 40.34 -21.51
N THR A 503 31.44 41.00 -22.66
CA THR A 503 31.69 40.41 -23.99
C THR A 503 32.89 41.01 -24.72
N GLN A 504 33.56 42.01 -24.15
CA GLN A 504 34.70 42.67 -24.80
C GLN A 504 35.92 41.73 -24.96
N VAL A 505 36.60 41.77 -26.11
CA VAL A 505 37.70 40.84 -26.45
C VAL A 505 38.98 41.54 -26.94
N ILE A 506 39.14 42.84 -26.69
CA ILE A 506 40.21 43.67 -27.28
C ILE A 506 41.34 43.97 -26.27
N ASP A 507 41.01 44.16 -25.00
CA ASP A 507 41.89 44.66 -23.92
C ASP A 507 41.98 43.64 -22.78
N SER A 508 42.65 43.99 -21.68
CA SER A 508 42.65 43.17 -20.46
C SER A 508 41.23 42.88 -19.95
N CYS A 509 41.06 41.76 -19.24
CA CYS A 509 39.77 41.35 -18.67
C CYS A 509 39.10 42.48 -17.90
N THR A 510 37.83 42.73 -18.21
CA THR A 510 37.02 43.72 -17.50
C THR A 510 36.62 43.22 -16.12
N PRO A 511 36.24 44.12 -15.19
CA PRO A 511 35.70 43.72 -13.89
C PRO A 511 34.48 42.79 -14.02
N GLY A 512 33.60 43.04 -15.00
CA GLY A 512 32.44 42.19 -15.27
C GLY A 512 32.80 40.78 -15.73
N GLN A 513 33.85 40.63 -16.56
CA GLN A 513 34.37 39.33 -16.96
C GLN A 513 35.00 38.58 -15.78
N ILE A 514 35.79 39.26 -14.96
CA ILE A 514 36.41 38.67 -13.77
C ILE A 514 35.32 38.18 -12.80
N LEU A 515 34.26 38.97 -12.62
CA LEU A 515 33.10 38.58 -11.81
C LEU A 515 32.42 37.33 -12.38
N ASN A 516 32.06 37.34 -13.65
CA ASN A 516 31.41 36.21 -14.32
C ASN A 516 32.25 34.91 -14.26
N VAL A 517 33.57 35.02 -14.46
CA VAL A 517 34.53 33.92 -14.28
C VAL A 517 34.51 33.42 -12.83
N SER A 518 34.53 34.32 -11.85
CA SER A 518 34.52 33.95 -10.44
C SER A 518 33.23 33.22 -10.04
N ILE A 519 32.08 33.62 -10.59
CA ILE A 519 30.79 32.94 -10.41
C ILE A 519 30.82 31.54 -11.06
N ALA A 520 31.31 31.43 -12.29
CA ALA A 520 31.47 30.14 -12.97
C ALA A 520 32.40 29.18 -12.21
N ASN A 521 33.46 29.72 -11.61
CA ASN A 521 34.41 28.98 -10.79
C ASN A 521 33.79 28.50 -9.48
N LEU A 522 32.96 29.33 -8.84
CA LEU A 522 32.20 28.97 -7.65
C LEU A 522 31.19 27.85 -7.94
N LEU A 523 30.47 27.93 -9.07
CA LEU A 523 29.55 26.89 -9.53
C LEU A 523 30.27 25.56 -9.77
N HIS A 524 31.45 25.61 -10.41
CA HIS A 524 32.27 24.42 -10.62
C HIS A 524 32.79 23.83 -9.29
N TYR A 525 33.19 24.68 -8.34
CA TYR A 525 33.62 24.25 -7.02
C TYR A 525 32.50 23.51 -6.28
N LEU A 526 31.29 24.09 -6.24
CA LEU A 526 30.11 23.45 -5.66
C LEU A 526 29.83 22.09 -6.32
N ASN A 527 29.81 22.05 -7.66
CA ASN A 527 29.54 20.82 -8.43
C ASN A 527 30.54 19.72 -8.05
N ARG A 528 31.83 20.05 -8.03
CA ARG A 528 32.88 19.09 -7.67
C ARG A 528 32.74 18.58 -6.23
N GLN A 529 32.45 19.45 -5.26
CA GLN A 529 32.34 19.04 -3.86
C GLN A 529 31.08 18.20 -3.61
N VAL A 530 29.91 18.58 -4.13
CA VAL A 530 28.68 17.77 -4.03
C VAL A 530 28.86 16.45 -4.76
N GLY A 531 29.49 16.46 -5.94
CA GLY A 531 29.85 15.25 -6.69
C GLY A 531 30.72 14.29 -5.87
N ARG A 532 31.73 14.81 -5.15
CA ARG A 532 32.57 14.00 -4.24
C ARG A 532 31.77 13.39 -3.10
N VAL A 533 30.83 14.12 -2.49
CA VAL A 533 29.95 13.57 -1.44
C VAL A 533 29.14 12.39 -1.96
N THR A 534 28.55 12.52 -3.15
CA THR A 534 27.79 11.42 -3.77
C THR A 534 28.65 10.22 -4.13
N ALA A 535 29.88 10.46 -4.65
CA ALA A 535 30.82 9.40 -4.99
C ALA A 535 31.29 8.61 -3.75
N ASN A 536 31.55 9.31 -2.65
CA ASN A 536 31.96 8.70 -1.38
C ASN A 536 30.85 7.84 -0.75
N MET A 537 29.59 8.17 -1.00
CA MET A 537 28.42 7.45 -0.47
C MET A 537 27.80 6.45 -1.46
N LYS A 538 28.46 6.17 -2.60
CA LYS A 538 27.89 5.39 -3.72
C LYS A 538 27.43 3.98 -3.34
N SER A 539 28.06 3.33 -2.36
CA SER A 539 27.68 1.98 -1.91
C SER A 539 26.37 1.94 -1.12
N SER A 540 26.03 3.05 -0.45
CA SER A 540 24.90 3.12 0.50
C SER A 540 23.75 3.96 -0.03
N LEU A 541 24.01 4.86 -0.98
CA LEU A 541 23.01 5.72 -1.59
C LEU A 541 22.25 4.99 -2.70
N SER A 542 20.92 5.10 -2.69
CA SER A 542 20.08 4.59 -3.78
C SER A 542 20.43 5.22 -5.13
N SER A 543 20.38 4.44 -6.21
CA SER A 543 20.64 4.91 -7.58
C SER A 543 19.72 6.07 -7.99
N GLU A 544 18.46 6.05 -7.56
CA GLU A 544 17.50 7.12 -7.86
C GLU A 544 17.86 8.42 -7.14
N ALA A 545 18.28 8.34 -5.87
CA ALA A 545 18.72 9.52 -5.11
C ALA A 545 20.01 10.12 -5.70
N ALA A 546 20.96 9.28 -6.12
CA ALA A 546 22.18 9.73 -6.80
C ALA A 546 21.88 10.44 -8.13
N ASN A 547 20.95 9.89 -8.93
CA ASN A 547 20.55 10.48 -10.21
C ASN A 547 19.91 11.86 -10.04
N ILE A 548 19.05 12.05 -9.03
CA ILE A 548 18.42 13.35 -8.73
C ILE A 548 19.47 14.42 -8.42
N ILE A 549 20.52 14.07 -7.66
CA ILE A 549 21.61 15.01 -7.35
C ILE A 549 22.42 15.28 -8.62
N HIS A 550 22.79 14.25 -9.39
CA HIS A 550 23.57 14.41 -10.61
C HIS A 550 22.88 15.31 -11.64
N GLU A 551 21.57 15.11 -11.87
CA GLU A 551 20.78 15.96 -12.77
C GLU A 551 20.75 17.42 -12.29
N SER A 552 20.71 17.65 -10.97
CA SER A 552 20.79 19.00 -10.41
C SER A 552 22.15 19.66 -10.65
N LEU A 553 23.24 18.88 -10.59
CA LEU A 553 24.60 19.35 -10.86
C LEU A 553 24.79 19.70 -12.34
N CYS A 554 24.16 18.99 -13.27
CA CYS A 554 24.19 19.37 -14.69
C CYS A 554 23.65 20.79 -14.95
N ASN A 555 22.77 21.32 -14.08
CA ASN A 555 22.29 22.70 -14.22
C ASN A 555 23.41 23.72 -13.92
N THR A 556 24.35 23.39 -13.03
CA THR A 556 25.53 24.25 -12.79
C THR A 556 26.41 24.32 -14.03
N ASP A 557 26.62 23.19 -14.72
CA ASP A 557 27.39 23.15 -15.97
C ASP A 557 26.70 23.96 -17.07
N LYS A 558 25.37 23.84 -17.21
CA LYS A 558 24.60 24.67 -18.15
C LYS A 558 24.73 26.16 -17.84
N LEU A 559 24.71 26.57 -16.58
CA LEU A 559 24.88 27.98 -16.21
C LEU A 559 26.29 28.47 -16.53
N ILE A 560 27.33 27.65 -16.30
CA ILE A 560 28.70 27.97 -16.73
C ILE A 560 28.78 28.12 -18.26
N GLN A 561 28.11 27.26 -19.02
CA GLN A 561 28.01 27.41 -20.49
C GLN A 561 27.32 28.72 -20.88
N ASN A 562 26.23 29.08 -20.21
CA ASN A 562 25.51 30.34 -20.47
C ASN A 562 26.38 31.57 -20.17
N ILE A 563 27.23 31.51 -19.14
CA ILE A 563 28.20 32.57 -18.84
C ILE A 563 29.26 32.70 -19.94
N ALA A 564 29.77 31.57 -20.45
CA ALA A 564 30.84 31.58 -21.45
C ALA A 564 30.35 31.89 -22.89
N THR A 565 29.10 31.56 -23.22
CA THR A 565 28.58 31.64 -24.60
C THR A 565 28.62 33.05 -25.20
N PRO A 566 28.19 34.13 -24.52
CA PRO A 566 28.27 35.49 -25.06
C PRO A 566 29.71 35.94 -25.36
N LEU A 567 30.66 35.56 -24.49
CA LEU A 567 32.08 35.84 -24.69
C LEU A 567 32.62 35.07 -25.91
N LEU A 568 32.27 33.79 -26.04
CA LEU A 568 32.66 32.96 -27.20
C LEU A 568 32.05 33.46 -28.51
N ALA A 569 30.84 34.00 -28.50
CA ALA A 569 30.23 34.64 -29.66
C ALA A 569 31.04 35.87 -30.10
N SER A 570 31.38 36.76 -29.16
CA SER A 570 32.23 37.93 -29.43
C SER A 570 33.63 37.55 -29.94
N ILE A 571 34.22 36.48 -29.39
CA ILE A 571 35.48 35.90 -29.91
C ILE A 571 35.32 35.46 -31.37
N SER A 572 34.21 34.79 -31.70
CA SER A 572 33.91 34.36 -33.07
C SER A 572 33.75 35.54 -34.03
N ASP A 573 33.04 36.60 -33.61
CA ASP A 573 32.85 37.81 -34.43
C ASP A 573 34.17 38.55 -34.69
N ALA A 574 35.04 38.63 -33.68
CA ALA A 574 36.38 39.20 -33.82
C ALA A 574 37.26 38.36 -34.76
N ILE A 575 37.18 37.02 -34.69
CA ILE A 575 37.86 36.12 -35.62
C ILE A 575 37.39 36.37 -37.06
N GLU A 576 36.08 36.52 -37.28
CA GLU A 576 35.52 36.83 -38.61
C GLU A 576 36.05 38.17 -39.14
N ALA A 577 36.07 39.21 -38.31
CA ALA A 577 36.62 40.52 -38.66
C ALA A 577 38.10 40.44 -39.07
N ILE A 578 38.92 39.66 -38.36
CA ILE A 578 40.34 39.45 -38.70
C ILE A 578 40.45 38.70 -40.03
N ILE A 579 39.70 37.60 -40.23
CA ILE A 579 39.75 36.81 -41.48
C ILE A 579 39.31 37.66 -42.68
N LEU A 580 38.33 38.55 -42.54
CA LEU A 580 37.89 39.44 -43.63
C LEU A 580 39.02 40.34 -44.16
N THR A 581 40.01 40.70 -43.33
CA THR A 581 41.16 41.50 -43.78
C THR A 581 42.08 40.74 -44.74
N MET A 582 41.90 39.42 -44.91
CA MET A 582 42.54 38.64 -45.98
C MET A 582 42.36 39.28 -47.35
N HIS A 583 41.21 39.90 -47.64
CA HIS A 583 40.95 40.53 -48.94
C HIS A 583 41.71 41.84 -49.18
N ASN A 584 42.43 42.35 -48.17
CA ASN A 584 43.32 43.50 -48.30
C ASN A 584 44.77 43.09 -48.66
N GLU A 585 45.10 41.80 -48.60
CA GLU A 585 46.41 41.28 -48.98
C GLU A 585 46.56 41.18 -50.50
N ASP A 586 47.78 41.36 -51.00
CA ASP A 586 48.07 41.19 -52.43
C ASP A 586 48.36 39.71 -52.76
N TYR A 587 47.50 39.11 -53.61
CA TYR A 587 47.64 37.76 -54.15
C TYR A 587 47.88 37.74 -55.67
N SER A 588 48.08 38.90 -56.31
CA SER A 588 48.21 39.01 -57.77
C SER A 588 49.57 38.57 -58.33
N MET A 589 50.54 38.27 -57.46
CA MET A 589 51.94 37.99 -57.79
C MET A 589 52.09 36.81 -58.77
N SER A 590 52.75 37.06 -59.91
CA SER A 590 53.10 36.05 -60.92
C SER A 590 54.42 35.33 -60.59
N GLY A 591 54.50 34.02 -60.87
CA GLY A 591 55.67 33.19 -60.58
C GLY A 591 56.92 33.49 -61.42
N ASP A 592 56.77 34.23 -62.52
CA ASP A 592 57.85 34.60 -63.43
C ASP A 592 58.32 36.04 -63.17
N VAL A 593 59.48 36.18 -62.51
CA VAL A 593 60.25 37.43 -62.51
C VAL A 593 61.68 37.10 -62.96
N PRO A 594 62.20 37.75 -64.02
CA PRO A 594 63.57 37.52 -64.48
C PRO A 594 64.61 37.85 -63.40
N GLU A 595 65.68 37.05 -63.33
CA GLU A 595 66.73 37.03 -62.29
C GLU A 595 67.57 38.33 -62.12
N SER A 596 67.23 39.43 -62.79
CA SER A 596 68.11 40.61 -62.87
C SER A 596 67.90 41.68 -61.79
N ASP A 597 66.89 41.57 -60.91
CA ASP A 597 66.61 42.59 -59.89
C ASP A 597 66.96 42.14 -58.47
N ILE A 598 67.83 42.90 -57.79
CA ILE A 598 68.29 42.68 -56.39
C ILE A 598 67.12 42.72 -55.38
N ASN A 599 65.96 43.28 -55.76
CA ASN A 599 64.72 43.31 -55.00
C ASN A 599 63.88 42.02 -55.10
N VAL A 600 64.39 40.94 -55.71
CA VAL A 600 63.67 39.67 -55.91
C VAL A 600 63.87 38.68 -54.75
N ALA A 601 64.97 38.79 -53.99
CA ALA A 601 65.17 37.99 -52.78
C ALA A 601 64.12 38.30 -51.70
N SER A 602 63.68 39.56 -51.59
CA SER A 602 62.59 39.96 -50.70
C SER A 602 61.23 39.46 -51.18
N LYS A 603 60.90 39.56 -52.48
CA LYS A 603 59.61 39.09 -53.02
C LYS A 603 59.42 37.57 -53.01
N LYS A 604 60.48 36.76 -53.22
CA LYS A 604 60.41 35.29 -53.01
C LYS A 604 60.29 34.93 -51.52
N SER A 605 60.90 35.72 -50.63
CA SER A 605 60.73 35.54 -49.19
C SER A 605 59.30 35.89 -48.73
N ASP A 606 58.69 36.92 -49.31
CA ASP A 606 57.33 37.39 -48.99
C ASP A 606 56.24 36.36 -49.37
N ALA A 607 56.43 35.60 -50.45
CA ALA A 607 55.48 34.55 -50.85
C ALA A 607 55.45 33.34 -49.89
N THR A 608 56.52 33.13 -49.10
CA THR A 608 56.61 32.09 -48.06
C THR A 608 56.37 32.62 -46.65
N GLN A 609 56.22 33.94 -46.48
CA GLN A 609 55.92 34.55 -45.19
C GLN A 609 54.42 34.43 -44.86
N CYS A 610 54.13 34.15 -43.59
CA CYS A 610 52.77 34.15 -43.05
C CYS A 610 52.12 35.52 -43.22
N SER A 611 50.91 35.56 -43.78
CA SER A 611 50.14 36.78 -44.02
C SER A 611 49.88 37.56 -42.73
N LEU A 612 49.70 38.88 -42.83
CA LEU A 612 49.56 39.75 -41.66
C LEU A 612 48.30 39.41 -40.85
N TYR A 613 47.18 39.20 -41.53
CA TYR A 613 45.93 38.78 -40.87
C TYR A 613 46.07 37.42 -40.16
N MET A 614 46.91 36.53 -40.66
CA MET A 614 47.13 35.21 -40.07
C MET A 614 48.02 35.31 -38.82
N LYS A 615 49.05 36.17 -38.83
CA LYS A 615 49.82 36.52 -37.63
C LYS A 615 48.92 37.17 -36.57
N GLU A 616 48.04 38.08 -36.97
CA GLU A 616 47.06 38.70 -36.10
C GLU A 616 46.09 37.67 -35.52
N LEU A 617 45.56 36.76 -36.33
CA LEU A 617 44.65 35.70 -35.89
C LEU A 617 45.32 34.76 -34.87
N GLN A 618 46.56 34.34 -35.12
CA GLN A 618 47.33 33.53 -34.17
C GLN A 618 47.57 34.28 -32.85
N GLY A 619 47.96 35.56 -32.94
CA GLY A 619 48.15 36.40 -31.76
C GLY A 619 46.84 36.65 -30.99
N PHE A 620 45.72 36.83 -31.69
CA PHE A 620 44.40 37.03 -31.09
C PHE A 620 43.91 35.77 -30.39
N THR A 621 43.88 34.62 -31.08
CA THR A 621 43.43 33.34 -30.51
C THR A 621 44.25 32.92 -29.30
N SER A 622 45.58 33.05 -29.36
CA SER A 622 46.45 32.76 -28.22
C SER A 622 46.20 33.70 -27.03
N ARG A 623 46.02 35.00 -27.27
CA ARG A 623 45.69 35.97 -26.21
C ARG A 623 44.32 35.70 -25.61
N THR A 624 43.33 35.42 -26.43
CA THR A 624 41.96 35.15 -26.00
C THR A 624 41.88 33.95 -25.07
N VAL A 625 42.53 32.85 -25.44
CA VAL A 625 42.57 31.65 -24.61
C VAL A 625 43.30 31.94 -23.29
N SER A 626 44.45 32.62 -23.35
CA SER A 626 45.24 32.95 -22.15
C SER A 626 44.53 33.91 -21.20
N ASN A 627 43.87 34.94 -21.73
CA ASN A 627 43.32 36.02 -20.93
C ASN A 627 41.89 35.73 -20.47
N TYR A 628 41.03 35.22 -21.36
CA TYR A 628 39.60 35.09 -21.06
C TYR A 628 39.16 33.65 -20.74
N LEU A 629 39.77 32.64 -21.35
CA LEU A 629 39.34 31.23 -21.17
C LEU A 629 40.13 30.48 -20.09
N ALA A 630 41.43 30.75 -19.94
CA ALA A 630 42.29 30.13 -18.92
C ALA A 630 41.83 30.41 -17.47
N PRO A 631 41.25 31.57 -17.12
CA PRO A 631 40.75 31.83 -15.76
C PRO A 631 39.61 30.93 -15.28
N PHE A 632 38.93 30.22 -16.17
CA PHE A 632 37.90 29.25 -15.79
C PHE A 632 38.54 27.97 -15.22
N HIS A 633 38.07 27.47 -14.08
CA HIS A 633 38.59 26.22 -13.51
C HIS A 633 38.06 24.98 -14.26
N ASN A 634 36.85 25.05 -14.84
CA ASN A 634 36.25 23.96 -15.60
C ASN A 634 36.76 23.92 -17.05
N GLN A 635 38.04 23.60 -17.22
CA GLN A 635 38.70 23.58 -18.53
C GLN A 635 38.09 22.55 -19.49
N ASP A 636 37.56 21.43 -19.00
CA ASP A 636 36.86 20.43 -19.84
C ASP A 636 35.61 21.00 -20.52
N LEU A 637 34.82 21.77 -19.78
CA LEU A 637 33.59 22.36 -20.29
C LEU A 637 33.88 23.50 -21.26
N ILE A 638 34.79 24.40 -20.91
CA ILE A 638 35.15 25.55 -21.74
C ILE A 638 35.79 25.12 -23.07
N MET A 639 36.66 24.10 -23.06
CA MET A 639 37.21 23.57 -24.30
C MET A 639 36.13 22.96 -25.20
N LYS A 640 35.15 22.24 -24.64
CA LYS A 640 33.99 21.76 -25.40
C LYS A 640 33.20 22.90 -26.04
N CYS A 641 32.99 24.01 -25.32
CA CYS A 641 32.32 25.20 -25.85
C CYS A 641 33.14 25.97 -26.88
N SER A 642 34.47 25.81 -26.89
CA SER A 642 35.38 26.48 -27.82
C SER A 642 35.50 25.76 -29.18
N ILE A 643 35.19 24.46 -29.23
CA ILE A 643 35.19 23.66 -30.47
C ILE A 643 34.32 24.27 -31.59
N PRO A 644 33.06 24.71 -31.35
CA PRO A 644 32.27 25.40 -32.36
C PRO A 644 32.94 26.65 -32.94
N VAL A 645 33.63 27.45 -32.11
CA VAL A 645 34.37 28.64 -32.54
C VAL A 645 35.55 28.26 -33.42
N ALA A 646 36.28 27.20 -33.06
CA ALA A 646 37.37 26.64 -33.86
C ALA A 646 36.89 26.11 -35.22
N CYS A 647 35.78 25.36 -35.26
CA CYS A 647 35.17 24.90 -36.51
C CYS A 647 34.75 26.07 -37.39
N ARG A 648 34.12 27.09 -36.80
CA ARG A 648 33.68 28.30 -37.48
C ARG A 648 34.85 29.08 -38.09
N CYS A 649 35.96 29.20 -37.36
CA CYS A 649 37.18 29.84 -37.83
C CYS A 649 37.70 29.17 -39.13
N ILE A 650 37.74 27.83 -39.17
CA ILE A 650 38.15 27.07 -40.36
C ILE A 650 37.17 27.29 -41.52
N GLU A 651 35.86 27.22 -41.26
CA GLU A 651 34.84 27.43 -42.29
C GLU A 651 34.93 28.81 -42.93
N LEU A 652 35.03 29.86 -42.11
CA LEU A 652 35.20 31.24 -42.56
C LEU A 652 36.45 31.39 -43.43
N PHE A 653 37.59 30.88 -42.96
CA PHE A 653 38.83 30.97 -43.74
C PHE A 653 38.74 30.23 -45.06
N VAL A 654 38.19 29.02 -45.07
CA VAL A 654 38.05 28.23 -46.30
C VAL A 654 37.14 28.94 -47.31
N ASN A 655 36.00 29.51 -46.85
CA ASN A 655 35.10 30.28 -47.70
C ASN A 655 35.79 31.53 -48.27
N HIS A 656 36.49 32.30 -47.43
CA HIS A 656 37.18 33.50 -47.86
C HIS A 656 38.39 33.21 -48.75
N ALA A 657 39.14 32.14 -48.50
CA ALA A 657 40.23 31.68 -49.34
C ALA A 657 39.76 31.35 -50.77
N CYS A 658 38.58 30.75 -50.91
CA CYS A 658 37.98 30.47 -52.22
C CYS A 658 37.44 31.71 -52.94
N LEU A 659 37.31 32.85 -52.24
CA LEU A 659 36.84 34.13 -52.80
C LEU A 659 37.99 35.04 -53.26
N VAL A 660 39.24 34.72 -52.91
CA VAL A 660 40.42 35.53 -53.24
C VAL A 660 40.58 35.65 -54.75
N ARG A 661 40.58 36.89 -55.23
CA ARG A 661 40.78 37.22 -56.65
C ARG A 661 41.27 38.68 -56.80
N PRO A 662 42.26 38.96 -57.67
CA PRO A 662 43.01 38.04 -58.53
C PRO A 662 43.96 37.11 -57.75
N LEU A 663 44.20 35.90 -58.28
CA LEU A 663 45.06 34.89 -57.65
C LEU A 663 46.13 34.41 -58.65
N GLY A 664 47.36 34.90 -58.50
CA GLY A 664 48.54 34.47 -59.27
C GLY A 664 49.28 33.29 -58.63
N ASP A 665 50.31 32.76 -59.32
CA ASP A 665 51.08 31.60 -58.83
C ASP A 665 51.82 31.87 -57.51
N GLY A 666 52.37 33.08 -57.33
CA GLY A 666 52.95 33.49 -56.06
C GLY A 666 51.89 33.64 -54.96
N GLY A 667 50.69 34.12 -55.32
CA GLY A 667 49.54 34.19 -54.41
C GLY A 667 49.04 32.81 -53.96
N ARG A 668 49.08 31.80 -54.84
CA ARG A 668 48.74 30.40 -54.49
C ARG A 668 49.70 29.81 -53.47
N ILE A 669 51.00 30.09 -53.61
CA ILE A 669 52.02 29.67 -52.64
C ILE A 669 51.78 30.33 -51.28
N LYS A 670 51.51 31.64 -51.27
CA LYS A 670 51.19 32.40 -50.05
C LYS A 670 49.93 31.85 -49.36
N LEU A 671 48.84 31.68 -50.10
CA LEU A 671 47.59 31.12 -49.57
C LEU A 671 47.80 29.70 -49.03
N ALA A 672 48.54 28.84 -49.74
CA ALA A 672 48.87 27.49 -49.26
C ALA A 672 49.72 27.49 -47.98
N ALA A 673 50.58 28.49 -47.78
CA ALA A 673 51.27 28.70 -46.51
C ALA A 673 50.27 29.08 -45.41
N ASP A 674 49.33 29.97 -45.69
CA ASP A 674 48.27 30.35 -44.74
C ASP A 674 47.35 29.17 -44.36
N PHE A 675 47.08 28.22 -45.27
CA PHE A 675 46.39 26.97 -44.93
C PHE A 675 47.11 26.16 -43.85
N ASN A 676 48.45 26.12 -43.85
CA ASN A 676 49.22 25.47 -42.79
C ASN A 676 49.18 26.29 -41.49
N GLN A 677 49.25 27.62 -41.60
CA GLN A 677 49.25 28.52 -40.46
C GLN A 677 47.89 28.60 -39.76
N MET A 678 46.80 28.32 -40.48
CA MET A 678 45.45 28.25 -39.91
C MET A 678 45.33 27.16 -38.86
N GLU A 679 46.01 26.02 -39.05
CA GLU A 679 46.00 24.94 -38.06
C GLU A 679 46.66 25.36 -36.75
N VAL A 680 47.72 26.16 -36.84
CA VAL A 680 48.40 26.77 -35.69
C VAL A 680 47.50 27.81 -35.02
N ALA A 681 46.74 28.58 -35.80
CA ALA A 681 45.82 29.59 -35.27
C ALA A 681 44.64 28.98 -34.48
N VAL A 682 44.13 27.82 -34.90
CA VAL A 682 43.00 27.17 -34.23
C VAL A 682 43.44 26.25 -33.08
N ALA A 683 44.71 25.82 -33.06
CA ALA A 683 45.25 24.92 -32.04
C ALA A 683 44.96 25.37 -30.59
N PRO A 684 45.04 26.66 -30.20
CA PRO A 684 44.71 27.09 -28.83
C PRO A 684 43.24 26.86 -28.41
N LEU A 685 42.31 26.76 -29.35
CA LEU A 685 40.86 26.64 -29.08
C LEU A 685 40.37 25.19 -28.96
N CYS A 686 41.23 24.21 -29.20
CA CYS A 686 40.89 22.78 -29.15
C CYS A 686 42.02 21.97 -28.51
N ARG A 687 41.72 20.78 -27.96
CA ARG A 687 42.78 19.94 -27.38
C ARG A 687 43.53 19.17 -28.46
N GLN A 688 42.79 18.73 -29.46
CA GLN A 688 43.30 18.00 -30.61
C GLN A 688 42.54 18.45 -31.86
N THR A 689 43.25 18.69 -32.96
CA THR A 689 42.66 19.09 -34.24
C THR A 689 41.75 18.02 -34.85
N SER A 690 41.85 16.77 -34.38
CA SER A 690 40.92 15.68 -34.71
C SER A 690 39.48 15.91 -34.22
N GLU A 691 39.28 16.69 -33.14
CA GLU A 691 37.96 17.02 -32.60
C GLU A 691 37.11 17.83 -33.60
N LEU A 692 37.79 18.58 -34.49
CA LEU A 692 37.19 19.40 -35.54
C LEU A 692 36.75 18.58 -36.77
N SER A 693 37.06 17.27 -36.78
CA SER A 693 36.62 16.25 -37.73
C SER A 693 36.44 16.71 -39.20
N ARG A 694 35.22 17.10 -39.61
CA ARG A 694 34.87 17.46 -40.99
C ARG A 694 35.58 18.73 -41.46
N GLN A 695 35.55 19.79 -40.67
CA GLN A 695 36.11 21.10 -41.01
C GLN A 695 37.62 21.01 -41.20
N TYR A 696 38.30 20.27 -40.31
CA TYR A 696 39.73 20.02 -40.43
C TYR A 696 40.09 19.17 -41.66
N ARG A 697 39.31 18.13 -41.99
CA ARG A 697 39.48 17.37 -43.24
C ARG A 697 39.28 18.25 -44.48
N MET A 698 38.30 19.14 -44.46
CA MET A 698 38.03 20.09 -45.54
C MET A 698 39.23 21.03 -45.76
N LEU A 699 39.77 21.63 -44.69
CA LEU A 699 40.97 22.47 -44.74
C LEU A 699 42.17 21.72 -45.39
N ARG A 700 42.46 20.51 -44.92
CA ARG A 700 43.57 19.68 -45.42
C ARG A 700 43.38 19.26 -46.88
N SER A 701 42.15 18.94 -47.28
CA SER A 701 41.84 18.42 -48.62
C SER A 701 41.78 19.53 -49.67
N LEU A 702 41.45 20.76 -49.27
CA LEU A 702 41.36 21.90 -50.19
C LEU A 702 42.76 22.44 -50.57
N ARG A 703 43.73 22.43 -49.64
CA ARG A 703 45.06 22.98 -49.87
C ARG A 703 45.77 22.45 -51.14
N PRO A 704 45.83 21.13 -51.41
CA PRO A 704 46.47 20.62 -52.63
C PRO A 704 45.77 21.05 -53.92
N LEU A 705 44.46 21.33 -53.87
CA LEU A 705 43.67 21.71 -55.05
C LEU A 705 44.07 23.08 -55.61
N LEU A 706 44.68 23.94 -54.79
CA LEU A 706 45.18 25.25 -55.22
C LEU A 706 46.23 25.17 -56.34
N PHE A 707 46.94 24.04 -56.48
CA PHE A 707 48.02 23.86 -57.45
C PHE A 707 47.63 22.97 -58.64
N LEU A 708 46.40 22.46 -58.66
CA LEU A 708 45.92 21.60 -59.75
C LEU A 708 45.26 22.45 -60.86
N THR A 709 45.26 21.92 -62.08
CA THR A 709 44.51 22.53 -63.18
C THR A 709 43.00 22.32 -62.96
N PRO A 710 42.13 23.20 -63.48
CA PRO A 710 40.68 23.10 -63.28
C PRO A 710 40.10 21.72 -63.63
N GLU A 711 40.62 21.05 -64.66
CA GLU A 711 40.19 19.73 -65.10
C GLU A 711 40.50 18.67 -64.04
N LYS A 712 41.73 18.67 -63.50
CA LYS A 712 42.15 17.74 -62.45
C LYS A 712 41.42 17.99 -61.14
N VAL A 713 41.07 19.24 -60.83
CA VAL A 713 40.24 19.57 -59.66
C VAL A 713 38.85 18.96 -59.81
N ALA A 714 38.23 19.06 -61.00
CA ALA A 714 36.89 18.50 -61.26
C ALA A 714 36.81 16.97 -61.24
N GLU A 715 37.95 16.28 -61.39
CA GLU A 715 38.07 14.81 -61.30
C GLU A 715 38.40 14.30 -59.89
N SER A 716 38.60 15.20 -58.92
CA SER A 716 39.06 14.83 -57.59
C SER A 716 37.99 14.05 -56.79
N PRO A 717 38.33 12.90 -56.17
CA PRO A 717 37.37 12.06 -55.47
C PRO A 717 36.88 12.63 -54.13
N VAL A 718 37.51 13.71 -53.63
CA VAL A 718 37.13 14.35 -52.35
C VAL A 718 35.92 15.29 -52.48
N LEU A 719 35.47 15.56 -53.71
CA LEU A 719 34.32 16.41 -54.01
C LEU A 719 33.00 15.76 -53.59
N GLY A 720 32.13 16.55 -52.96
CA GLY A 720 30.84 16.11 -52.44
C GLY A 720 30.90 15.45 -51.06
N ASP A 721 31.90 14.58 -50.81
CA ASP A 721 32.07 13.90 -49.53
C ASP A 721 32.74 14.81 -48.48
N VAL A 722 33.96 15.28 -48.75
CA VAL A 722 34.73 16.11 -47.82
C VAL A 722 34.62 17.60 -48.17
N ILE A 723 34.70 17.95 -49.45
CA ILE A 723 34.65 19.34 -49.93
C ILE A 723 33.34 19.57 -50.70
N PRO A 724 32.51 20.55 -50.32
CA PRO A 724 31.31 20.90 -51.09
C PRO A 724 31.64 21.34 -52.53
N TYR A 725 30.76 20.97 -53.47
CA TYR A 725 30.88 21.38 -54.88
C TYR A 725 30.80 22.90 -55.03
N SER A 726 29.95 23.55 -54.23
CA SER A 726 29.81 25.00 -54.20
C SER A 726 31.14 25.68 -53.85
N LEU A 727 31.83 25.21 -52.82
CA LEU A 727 33.11 25.78 -52.40
C LEU A 727 34.20 25.65 -53.48
N VAL A 728 34.27 24.51 -54.18
CA VAL A 728 35.23 24.32 -55.28
C VAL A 728 34.87 25.17 -56.49
N LEU A 729 33.59 25.26 -56.85
CA LEU A 729 33.12 26.18 -57.89
C LEU A 729 33.50 27.62 -57.59
N LEU A 730 33.37 28.04 -56.32
CA LEU A 730 33.78 29.37 -55.88
C LEU A 730 35.27 29.62 -56.14
N SER A 731 36.12 28.64 -55.81
CA SER A 731 37.56 28.72 -56.07
C SER A 731 37.90 28.78 -57.57
N MET A 732 37.09 28.18 -58.45
CA MET A 732 37.34 28.16 -59.90
C MET A 732 37.16 29.53 -60.55
N PHE A 733 36.37 30.44 -59.98
CA PHE A 733 36.25 31.83 -60.47
C PHE A 733 37.60 32.57 -60.49
N SER A 734 38.55 32.19 -59.62
CA SER A 734 39.90 32.77 -59.62
C SER A 734 40.71 32.45 -60.89
N HIS A 735 40.39 31.36 -61.60
CA HIS A 735 41.02 30.95 -62.86
C HIS A 735 40.35 31.58 -64.09
N GLY A 736 39.25 32.31 -63.90
CA GLY A 736 38.48 32.93 -64.98
C GLY A 736 38.92 34.36 -65.30
N PRO A 737 38.63 34.84 -66.52
CA PRO A 737 38.92 36.21 -66.94
C PRO A 737 38.06 37.20 -66.15
N SER A 738 38.48 38.46 -66.01
CA SER A 738 37.77 39.49 -65.25
C SER A 738 36.30 39.69 -65.65
N GLU A 739 35.95 39.34 -66.89
CA GLU A 739 34.58 39.34 -67.41
C GLU A 739 33.66 38.30 -66.75
N LEU A 740 34.21 37.18 -66.29
CA LEU A 740 33.50 36.18 -65.50
C LEU A 740 33.46 36.67 -64.06
N LEU A 741 32.43 37.43 -63.69
CA LEU A 741 32.27 37.98 -62.34
C LEU A 741 32.03 36.89 -61.30
N SER A 742 32.62 37.04 -60.11
CA SER A 742 32.36 36.14 -58.99
C SER A 742 30.89 36.23 -58.54
N PRO A 743 30.30 35.22 -57.89
CA PRO A 743 28.88 35.20 -57.54
C PRO A 743 28.40 36.44 -56.76
N HIS A 744 29.18 36.90 -55.77
CA HIS A 744 28.89 38.10 -55.01
C HIS A 744 28.95 39.38 -55.86
N GLN A 745 29.93 39.51 -56.75
CA GLN A 745 30.04 40.65 -57.68
C GLN A 745 28.88 40.67 -58.66
N SER A 746 28.51 39.51 -59.19
CA SER A 746 27.38 39.37 -60.09
C SER A 746 26.04 39.71 -59.44
N ALA A 747 25.93 39.61 -58.11
CA ALA A 747 24.76 39.98 -57.32
C ALA A 747 24.85 41.39 -56.70
N ASN A 748 25.93 42.15 -56.96
CA ASN A 748 26.24 43.44 -56.33
C ASN A 748 26.30 43.38 -54.79
N TRP A 749 26.89 42.32 -54.24
CA TRP A 749 27.10 42.15 -52.79
C TRP A 749 28.57 42.36 -52.41
N SER A 750 28.79 42.91 -51.20
CA SER A 750 30.12 42.89 -50.58
C SER A 750 30.52 41.46 -50.20
N VAL A 751 31.81 41.23 -50.00
CA VAL A 751 32.34 39.95 -49.53
C VAL A 751 31.75 39.59 -48.15
N SER A 752 31.60 40.56 -47.25
CA SER A 752 30.96 40.38 -45.93
C SER A 752 29.50 39.96 -46.04
N ARG A 753 28.71 40.62 -46.90
CA ARG A 753 27.31 40.26 -47.14
C ARG A 753 27.18 38.86 -47.75
N PHE A 754 28.11 38.48 -48.61
CA PHE A 754 28.13 37.14 -49.18
C PHE A 754 28.48 36.06 -48.15
N SER A 755 29.43 36.34 -47.24
CA SER A 755 29.72 35.44 -46.10
C SER A 755 28.48 35.20 -45.25
N GLN A 756 27.80 36.27 -44.83
CA GLN A 756 26.54 36.18 -44.08
C GLN A 756 25.43 35.43 -44.84
N TRP A 757 25.38 35.58 -46.17
CA TRP A 757 24.45 34.83 -47.00
C TRP A 757 24.78 33.33 -47.01
N LEU A 758 26.06 32.94 -47.12
CA LEU A 758 26.49 31.54 -47.03
C LEU A 758 26.10 30.92 -45.68
N ASP A 759 26.17 31.68 -44.60
CA ASP A 759 25.80 31.20 -43.26
C ASP A 759 24.30 30.95 -43.10
N SER A 760 23.49 31.85 -43.65
CA SER A 760 22.03 31.73 -43.64
C SER A 760 21.49 30.67 -44.61
N HIS A 761 22.29 30.24 -45.59
CA HIS A 761 21.91 29.26 -46.62
C HIS A 761 22.88 28.06 -46.61
N PRO A 762 22.75 27.12 -45.66
CA PRO A 762 23.61 25.94 -45.56
C PRO A 762 23.32 24.88 -46.63
N SER A 763 22.22 25.03 -47.38
CA SER A 763 21.84 24.11 -48.45
C SER A 763 22.81 24.20 -49.62
N GLU A 764 23.43 23.06 -49.96
CA GLU A 764 24.37 22.99 -51.06
C GLU A 764 23.71 23.35 -52.40
N ARG A 765 22.44 22.96 -52.58
CA ARG A 765 21.68 23.28 -53.79
C ARG A 765 21.50 24.79 -53.98
N GLU A 766 21.10 25.50 -52.92
CA GLU A 766 20.90 26.95 -52.99
C GLU A 766 22.20 27.69 -53.29
N ARG A 767 23.32 27.23 -52.71
CA ARG A 767 24.65 27.76 -53.01
C ARG A 767 25.04 27.52 -54.47
N LEU A 768 24.76 26.33 -55.00
CA LEU A 768 25.02 25.98 -56.40
C LEU A 768 24.14 26.79 -57.37
N ASP A 769 22.86 27.00 -57.05
CA ASP A 769 21.94 27.81 -57.86
C ASP A 769 22.46 29.26 -58.00
N LEU A 770 22.96 29.85 -56.90
CA LEU A 770 23.56 31.19 -56.95
C LEU A 770 24.81 31.24 -57.84
N MET A 771 25.65 30.21 -57.79
CA MET A 771 26.84 30.10 -58.64
C MET A 771 26.47 29.88 -60.10
N GLY A 772 25.44 29.07 -60.37
CA GLY A 772 24.87 28.86 -61.70
C GLY A 772 24.38 30.16 -62.32
N GLY A 773 23.65 30.99 -61.56
CA GLY A 773 23.22 32.31 -62.03
C GLY A 773 24.36 33.25 -62.43
N ALA A 774 25.52 33.16 -61.78
CA ALA A 774 26.71 33.92 -62.18
C ALA A 774 27.32 33.41 -63.51
N LEU A 775 27.38 32.09 -63.68
CA LEU A 775 27.85 31.44 -64.91
C LEU A 775 26.92 31.71 -66.11
N GLU A 776 25.60 31.71 -65.89
CA GLU A 776 24.61 32.05 -66.92
C GLU A 776 24.75 33.50 -67.40
N ARG A 777 24.96 34.45 -66.48
CA ARG A 777 25.17 35.86 -66.83
C ARG A 777 26.44 36.05 -67.66
N TYR A 778 27.52 35.33 -67.35
CA TYR A 778 28.72 35.33 -68.20
C TYR A 778 28.40 34.77 -69.60
N GLN A 779 27.67 33.66 -69.69
CA GLN A 779 27.23 33.09 -70.96
C GLN A 779 26.47 34.10 -71.82
N GLN A 780 25.51 34.81 -71.19
CA GLN A 780 24.70 35.84 -71.85
C GLN A 780 25.57 37.02 -72.31
N SER A 781 26.51 37.47 -71.48
CA SER A 781 27.45 38.55 -71.82
C SER A 781 28.33 38.19 -73.04
N VAL A 782 28.88 36.98 -73.09
CA VAL A 782 29.69 36.50 -74.24
C VAL A 782 28.84 36.43 -75.51
N ARG A 783 27.59 35.93 -75.41
CA ARG A 783 26.65 35.87 -76.54
C ARG A 783 26.27 37.26 -77.05
N GLN A 784 26.01 38.22 -76.16
CA GLN A 784 25.68 39.61 -76.53
C GLN A 784 26.84 40.32 -77.23
N ARG A 785 28.09 39.98 -76.88
CA ARG A 785 29.30 40.51 -77.52
C ARG A 785 29.65 39.83 -78.84
N GLY A 786 28.89 38.82 -79.27
CA GLY A 786 29.16 38.04 -80.49
C GLY A 786 30.36 37.09 -80.39
N GLY A 787 30.81 36.74 -79.19
CA GLY A 787 31.93 35.82 -79.00
C GLY A 787 31.56 34.38 -79.35
N THR A 788 32.42 33.69 -80.12
CA THR A 788 32.21 32.30 -80.57
C THR A 788 32.85 31.25 -79.65
N THR A 789 33.64 31.66 -78.66
CA THR A 789 34.39 30.77 -77.77
C THR A 789 34.33 31.24 -76.32
N PHE A 790 34.13 30.32 -75.38
CA PHE A 790 34.21 30.59 -73.94
C PHE A 790 35.64 30.42 -73.42
N HIS A 791 35.96 31.02 -72.27
CA HIS A 791 37.23 30.77 -71.58
C HIS A 791 37.38 29.29 -71.18
N ALA A 792 38.60 28.75 -71.17
CA ALA A 792 38.89 27.33 -70.94
C ALA A 792 38.30 26.76 -69.62
N VAL A 793 38.20 27.59 -68.58
CA VAL A 793 37.62 27.20 -67.27
C VAL A 793 36.09 27.03 -67.30
N TYR A 794 35.39 27.75 -68.19
CA TYR A 794 33.93 27.83 -68.15
C TYR A 794 33.23 26.49 -68.41
N PRO A 795 33.61 25.70 -69.44
CA PRO A 795 33.05 24.35 -69.63
C PRO A 795 33.26 23.43 -68.41
N VAL A 796 34.42 23.51 -67.76
CA VAL A 796 34.74 22.72 -66.56
C VAL A 796 33.83 23.10 -65.39
N MET A 797 33.57 24.40 -65.19
CA MET A 797 32.66 24.88 -64.15
C MET A 797 31.21 24.44 -64.40
N ILE A 798 30.75 24.42 -65.65
CA ILE A 798 29.40 23.93 -65.99
C ILE A 798 29.27 22.43 -65.70
N THR A 799 30.25 21.61 -66.12
CA THR A 799 30.24 20.17 -65.80
C THR A 799 30.28 19.93 -64.28
N LEU A 800 31.04 20.73 -63.54
CA LEU A 800 31.11 20.63 -62.08
C LEU A 800 29.78 21.04 -61.42
N LEU A 801 29.12 22.08 -61.94
CA LEU A 801 27.79 22.51 -61.49
C LEU A 801 26.74 21.41 -61.71
N GLU A 802 26.69 20.80 -62.89
CA GLU A 802 25.73 19.70 -63.20
C GLU A 802 25.95 18.49 -62.29
N ARG A 803 27.21 18.10 -62.07
CA ARG A 803 27.58 17.03 -61.12
C ARG A 803 27.16 17.39 -59.69
N GLY A 804 27.42 18.62 -59.25
CA GLY A 804 27.04 19.12 -57.94
C GLY A 804 25.52 19.15 -57.73
N MET A 805 24.76 19.61 -58.73
CA MET A 805 23.30 19.63 -58.70
C MET A 805 22.71 18.21 -58.66
N SER A 806 23.30 17.28 -59.41
CA SER A 806 22.91 15.86 -59.36
C SER A 806 23.22 15.23 -58.00
N TYR A 807 24.39 15.55 -57.42
CA TYR A 807 24.78 15.09 -56.09
C TYR A 807 23.86 15.65 -54.99
N ALA A 808 23.51 16.93 -55.07
CA ALA A 808 22.60 17.59 -54.13
C ALA A 808 21.16 17.04 -54.24
N ALA A 809 20.69 16.72 -55.45
CA ALA A 809 19.39 16.07 -55.65
C ALA A 809 19.34 14.67 -55.01
N ASN A 810 20.37 13.85 -55.24
CA ASN A 810 20.43 12.47 -54.71
C ASN A 810 20.56 12.39 -53.17
N ASN A 811 21.12 13.43 -52.53
CA ASN A 811 21.26 13.49 -51.08
C ASN A 811 20.05 14.10 -50.35
N ASN A 812 19.21 14.88 -51.04
CA ASN A 812 17.95 15.39 -50.47
C ASN A 812 16.88 14.30 -50.34
N ASP A 813 16.94 13.22 -51.14
CA ASP A 813 16.02 12.06 -51.04
C ASP A 813 16.36 11.10 -49.89
N LYS A 814 17.41 11.38 -49.09
CA LYS A 814 17.87 10.55 -47.96
C LYS A 814 17.71 11.21 -46.58
N LYS A 815 17.02 12.35 -46.47
CA LYS A 815 16.72 12.99 -45.19
C LYS A 815 15.25 12.88 -44.81
#